data_AF-A0A1V9WYL9-F1
#
_entry.id   AF-A0A1V9WYL9-F1
#
_cell.length_a   1.000
_cell.length_b   1.000
_cell.length_c   1.000
_cell.angle_alpha   90.00
_cell.angle_beta   90.00
_cell.angle_gamma   90.00
#
_symmetry.space_group_name_H-M   'P 1'
#
loop_
_entity.id
_entity.type
_entity.pdbx_description
1 polymer ?
#
loop_
_entity_poly.entity_id
_entity_poly.type
_entity_poly.pdbx_seq_one_letter_code
_entity_poly.pdbx_strand_id
1 'polypeptide(L)'
;MHKSTMISALNREVNFRYDFSIPLLYRAPLRQPTLQPASRLRFLPSSRFSSREVARTVEAAKDILNERLVREEEIFVGTSQTDRKVNLYAQNGSDFSLNPEWTFWLAAQGDALATKLRNISVTAILVEEATRLLVKNNALNGQAVAYELPLVDTRETELDHECPRPFEHPCPPHKYRSFSGHCNNVQNPNWGSSGSRYGRFLPPEYADNISEPRMQSSTGSPLPSARSVSLLIHSDANRPHPHVNVMFVALAEFIALDLANTVPYMGPHYEPLNCCGVPLGLFHPECFPIRVPFKDPTHEHRACLQYIRSAPAVRSGCTFGPREQINQATSFIDASPLYGNSEEEAASLRLFRGGELRTEKRLDKTESAPRMAPGSPKICHGEFCFLAGDIRINENAALSSMHTLWLREHNRVARALASLNPHWGDYVLFEETRRIIIAEMQHIVYAEMLPTIIGSELMERYKLRPLSSGYFENYNINLDPSTTNEAASVVLNFVISMMPGHLEYLDLHNSTRRNRVEISKTFYASNEVRSHTNEFVLGMLAQHAQAGDEYISVEMTKTQTINTTLHQPSPDTVSAIIQRGRDHGVPGYTAFRRFCGLTPPLQRFEDMATIITPETVKKLAFLYQTVDDVDLFVGGLAETPLEGAVIGPTFACLLALQFQISKYGDRFYYENDLPPSKLSKEQLAQIRRTSLARLICDNSEADKESMMELQPASLLVPDPFLNAEEKCSSPGLGLVDLSAWKSWSSVEVTDKLGSDNLRAQLTRARRQLDDFRQTEIRLQRRQGSPDQTSSQAVLSALLRPNEDALRMANDSLLLELASREIILSSFRTIVFDRDSEHAIGNMQDLLAILPTVELPEDMRPARIPGHCDDVALPCDHTTKFRTMTGWCNNLRKPSFGKSLTPFNRIAPPRYADGVSEMVTVGSTGQPLPSPRAISTAMHYDIADAHRRYTLMVMQWGQFLDHDVTLTPVVEYPDKSNINCKSCDSTITVHPECRPIPVPAGDQHFSTHLPDGSDNCISFVRSLPGQQSLGARQQ
;
A
#
# COMPACT_ATOMS: atom_id res chain seq x y z
N MET A 1 -18.46 63.50 -13.31
CA MET A 1 -18.52 63.75 -14.76
C MET A 1 -17.73 62.64 -15.44
N HIS A 2 -18.42 61.61 -15.93
CA HIS A 2 -18.63 61.33 -17.36
C HIS A 2 -17.36 60.96 -18.15
N LYS A 3 -17.31 59.69 -18.62
CA LYS A 3 -17.28 59.23 -20.04
C LYS A 3 -15.91 59.45 -20.72
N SER A 4 -15.35 58.60 -21.59
CA SER A 4 -15.88 57.53 -22.44
C SER A 4 -14.71 56.74 -23.08
N THR A 5 -14.84 55.41 -23.19
CA THR A 5 -14.62 54.51 -24.36
C THR A 5 -13.49 54.68 -25.40
N MET A 6 -12.80 53.54 -25.64
CA MET A 6 -12.67 52.75 -26.90
C MET A 6 -12.43 51.27 -26.46
N ILE A 7 -13.25 50.22 -26.66
CA ILE A 7 -13.85 49.51 -27.84
C ILE A 7 -12.79 48.79 -28.71
N SER A 8 -12.59 47.47 -28.51
CA SER A 8 -13.05 46.27 -29.29
C SER A 8 -12.18 45.95 -30.52
N ALA A 9 -11.99 44.74 -31.06
CA ALA A 9 -12.56 43.38 -30.96
C ALA A 9 -11.46 42.38 -31.43
N LEU A 10 -11.49 41.08 -31.11
CA LEU A 10 -12.03 40.04 -32.02
C LEU A 10 -12.01 38.67 -31.34
N ASN A 11 -13.19 38.16 -31.00
CA ASN A 11 -13.51 36.73 -30.93
C ASN A 11 -13.96 36.29 -32.32
N ARG A 12 -13.41 35.19 -32.85
CA ARG A 12 -14.06 34.39 -33.89
C ARG A 12 -13.81 32.90 -33.66
N GLU A 13 -14.92 32.24 -33.35
CA GLU A 13 -15.14 30.80 -33.42
C GLU A 13 -14.85 30.28 -34.85
N VAL A 14 -14.29 29.07 -34.94
CA VAL A 14 -14.38 28.24 -36.14
C VAL A 14 -15.02 26.91 -35.72
N ASN A 15 -16.31 26.81 -35.98
CA ASN A 15 -17.09 25.57 -35.97
C ASN A 15 -16.84 24.82 -37.29
N PHE A 16 -16.29 23.61 -37.21
CA PHE A 16 -16.47 22.61 -38.27
C PHE A 16 -17.50 21.59 -37.78
N ARG A 17 -18.74 21.70 -38.29
CA ARG A 17 -19.78 20.68 -38.17
C ARG A 17 -19.52 19.61 -39.25
N TYR A 18 -19.33 18.36 -38.83
CA TYR A 18 -19.72 17.21 -39.63
C TYR A 18 -21.01 16.66 -39.03
N ASP A 19 -22.10 16.81 -39.79
CA ASP A 19 -23.42 16.24 -39.50
C ASP A 19 -23.37 14.74 -39.77
N PHE A 20 -23.40 13.93 -38.71
CA PHE A 20 -23.95 12.58 -38.74
C PHE A 20 -25.04 12.50 -37.69
N SER A 21 -26.28 12.73 -38.14
CA SER A 21 -27.50 12.47 -37.39
C SER A 21 -27.64 10.95 -37.14
N ILE A 22 -27.38 10.53 -35.90
CA ILE A 22 -27.61 9.18 -35.37
C ILE A 22 -28.59 9.30 -34.18
N PRO A 23 -29.58 8.39 -33.99
CA PRO A 23 -30.73 8.63 -33.13
C PRO A 23 -30.40 8.70 -31.63
N LEU A 24 -30.94 9.72 -30.98
CA LEU A 24 -30.96 9.95 -29.52
C LEU A 24 -31.78 8.87 -28.78
N LEU A 25 -31.12 7.83 -28.29
CA LEU A 25 -31.60 6.99 -27.18
C LEU A 25 -30.39 6.76 -26.27
N TYR A 26 -30.55 6.95 -24.95
CA TYR A 26 -29.51 6.91 -23.90
C TYR A 26 -28.74 8.21 -23.60
N ARG A 27 -29.47 9.22 -23.07
CA ARG A 27 -28.89 10.19 -22.12
C ARG A 27 -29.77 10.24 -20.87
N ALA A 28 -29.58 9.31 -19.95
CA ALA A 28 -30.06 9.47 -18.58
C ALA A 28 -28.90 10.03 -17.72
N PRO A 29 -29.10 11.11 -16.96
CA PRO A 29 -28.06 11.64 -16.09
C PRO A 29 -27.88 10.72 -14.88
N LEU A 30 -26.80 9.94 -14.86
CA LEU A 30 -26.35 9.22 -13.66
C LEU A 30 -25.98 10.26 -12.60
N ARG A 31 -26.79 10.40 -11.55
CA ARG A 31 -26.41 11.20 -10.38
C ARG A 31 -25.23 10.51 -9.71
N GLN A 32 -24.15 11.26 -9.49
CA GLN A 32 -22.96 10.74 -8.80
C GLN A 32 -23.36 10.38 -7.35
N PRO A 33 -23.20 9.11 -6.93
CA PRO A 33 -23.37 8.75 -5.53
C PRO A 33 -22.29 9.50 -4.75
N THR A 34 -22.68 10.34 -3.80
CA THR A 34 -21.70 10.98 -2.92
C THR A 34 -21.18 9.91 -1.96
N LEU A 35 -19.89 9.55 -2.10
CA LEU A 35 -19.13 8.86 -1.07
C LEU A 35 -19.18 9.75 0.19
N GLN A 36 -20.12 9.50 1.10
CA GLN A 36 -20.16 10.24 2.34
C GLN A 36 -18.94 9.84 3.16
N PRO A 37 -18.13 10.79 3.63
CA PRO A 37 -17.06 10.46 4.55
C PRO A 37 -17.68 9.90 5.83
N ALA A 38 -17.20 8.73 6.28
CA ALA A 38 -17.59 8.11 7.53
C ALA A 38 -17.30 8.98 8.78
N SER A 39 -16.69 10.15 8.61
CA SER A 39 -16.13 11.00 9.67
C SER A 39 -17.10 12.02 10.31
N ARG A 40 -18.42 11.86 10.19
CA ARG A 40 -19.40 12.73 10.88
C ARG A 40 -20.38 12.02 11.82
N LEU A 41 -20.01 10.86 12.34
CA LEU A 41 -20.62 10.38 13.58
C LEU A 41 -19.98 11.12 14.76
N ARG A 42 -20.52 12.30 15.08
CA ARG A 42 -20.33 12.91 16.39
C ARG A 42 -20.70 11.85 17.43
N PHE A 43 -19.82 11.59 18.40
CA PHE A 43 -20.16 10.84 19.61
C PHE A 43 -21.45 11.43 20.19
N LEU A 44 -22.59 10.79 19.93
CA LEU A 44 -23.83 11.10 20.61
C LEU A 44 -23.72 10.54 22.02
N PRO A 45 -24.16 11.28 23.05
CA PRO A 45 -24.06 10.83 24.42
C PRO A 45 -25.06 9.70 24.69
N SER A 46 -24.58 8.71 25.47
CA SER A 46 -25.25 7.48 25.96
C SER A 46 -25.73 6.51 24.87
N SER A 47 -24.97 5.44 24.65
CA SER A 47 -25.50 4.22 24.04
C SER A 47 -26.77 3.78 24.79
N ARG A 48 -27.78 3.34 24.05
CA ARG A 48 -29.01 2.72 24.59
C ARG A 48 -28.71 1.60 25.61
N PHE A 49 -27.52 1.01 25.51
CA PHE A 49 -27.03 -0.09 26.33
C PHE A 49 -26.07 0.41 27.41
N SER A 50 -26.21 -0.10 28.62
CA SER A 50 -25.25 0.17 29.70
C SER A 50 -24.00 -0.72 29.57
N SER A 51 -22.82 -0.25 30.00
CA SER A 51 -21.58 -1.06 29.93
C SER A 51 -21.72 -2.41 30.64
N ARG A 52 -22.51 -2.49 31.73
CA ARG A 52 -22.81 -3.74 32.45
C ARG A 52 -23.67 -4.70 31.64
N GLU A 53 -24.65 -4.19 30.90
CA GLU A 53 -25.49 -5.00 30.00
C GLU A 53 -24.66 -5.56 28.86
N VAL A 54 -23.81 -4.72 28.26
CA VAL A 54 -22.91 -5.12 27.17
C VAL A 54 -21.93 -6.20 27.65
N ALA A 55 -21.27 -6.00 28.80
CA ALA A 55 -20.34 -6.98 29.37
C ALA A 55 -21.00 -8.34 29.64
N ARG A 56 -22.18 -8.36 30.27
CA ARG A 56 -22.95 -9.60 30.50
C ARG A 56 -23.35 -10.30 29.21
N THR A 57 -23.67 -9.52 28.18
CA THR A 57 -24.06 -10.09 26.88
C THR A 57 -22.87 -10.74 26.18
N VAL A 58 -21.69 -10.12 26.26
CA VAL A 58 -20.43 -10.69 25.73
C VAL A 58 -20.06 -11.96 26.50
N GLU A 59 -20.18 -11.98 27.82
CA GLU A 59 -19.93 -13.18 28.64
C GLU A 59 -20.86 -14.34 28.26
N ALA A 60 -22.17 -14.08 28.14
CA ALA A 60 -23.13 -15.08 27.68
C ALA A 60 -22.87 -15.56 26.24
N ALA A 61 -22.43 -14.66 25.35
CA ALA A 61 -22.05 -15.03 23.99
C ALA A 61 -20.80 -15.93 23.96
N LYS A 62 -19.86 -15.72 24.88
CA LYS A 62 -18.66 -16.55 25.01
C LYS A 62 -18.99 -17.97 25.49
N ASP A 63 -19.92 -18.11 26.42
CA ASP A 63 -20.39 -19.43 26.84
C ASP A 63 -20.96 -20.22 25.65
N ILE A 64 -21.78 -19.57 24.82
CA ILE A 64 -22.32 -20.15 23.57
C ILE A 64 -21.19 -20.50 22.59
N LEU A 65 -20.20 -19.61 22.44
CA LEU A 65 -19.04 -19.88 21.57
C LEU A 65 -18.23 -21.08 22.06
N ASN A 66 -17.99 -21.21 23.37
CA ASN A 66 -17.26 -22.34 23.92
C ASN A 66 -17.99 -23.66 23.66
N GLU A 67 -19.31 -23.71 23.86
CA GLU A 67 -20.13 -24.88 23.51
C GLU A 67 -20.05 -25.20 22.01
N ARG A 68 -20.08 -24.16 21.16
CA ARG A 68 -19.91 -24.30 19.72
C ARG A 68 -18.55 -24.89 19.37
N LEU A 69 -17.46 -24.37 19.91
CA LEU A 69 -16.09 -24.86 19.63
C LEU A 69 -15.89 -26.32 20.07
N VAL A 70 -16.44 -26.72 21.22
CA VAL A 70 -16.44 -28.14 21.65
C VAL A 70 -17.20 -29.01 20.66
N ARG A 71 -18.37 -28.54 20.20
CA ARG A 71 -19.15 -29.27 19.19
C ARG A 71 -18.44 -29.33 17.83
N GLU A 72 -17.68 -28.30 17.46
CA GLU A 72 -16.85 -28.32 16.26
C GLU A 72 -15.81 -29.46 16.35
N GLU A 73 -15.10 -29.60 17.48
CA GLU A 73 -14.18 -30.73 17.72
C GLU A 73 -14.90 -32.09 17.61
N GLU A 74 -16.09 -32.23 18.19
CA GLU A 74 -16.90 -33.47 18.08
C GLU A 74 -17.30 -33.79 16.64
N ILE A 75 -17.71 -32.77 15.87
CA ILE A 75 -18.07 -32.93 14.44
C ILE A 75 -16.85 -33.46 13.67
N PHE A 76 -15.67 -32.87 13.87
CA PHE A 76 -14.45 -33.29 13.19
C PHE A 76 -14.02 -34.71 13.57
N VAL A 77 -14.02 -35.04 14.87
CA VAL A 77 -13.73 -36.40 15.34
C VAL A 77 -14.75 -37.40 14.77
N GLY A 78 -16.04 -37.05 14.78
CA GLY A 78 -17.15 -37.87 14.27
C GLY A 78 -17.04 -38.14 12.78
N THR A 79 -16.72 -37.13 11.97
CA THR A 79 -16.48 -37.30 10.52
C THR A 79 -15.30 -38.22 10.25
N SER A 80 -14.21 -38.14 11.04
CA SER A 80 -13.04 -39.02 10.89
C SER A 80 -13.34 -40.49 11.21
N GLN A 81 -14.29 -40.76 12.13
CA GLN A 81 -14.66 -42.12 12.53
C GLN A 81 -15.55 -42.83 11.51
N THR A 82 -16.43 -42.10 10.81
CA THR A 82 -17.21 -42.63 9.68
C THR A 82 -16.34 -43.02 8.49
N ASP A 83 -15.17 -42.41 8.32
CA ASP A 83 -14.18 -42.74 7.28
C ASP A 83 -13.24 -43.91 7.64
N ARG A 84 -13.58 -44.74 8.66
CA ARG A 84 -12.78 -45.90 9.09
C ARG A 84 -12.49 -46.98 8.02
N LYS A 85 -13.08 -46.92 6.82
CA LYS A 85 -12.65 -47.76 5.68
C LYS A 85 -11.44 -47.23 4.91
N VAL A 86 -10.98 -46.01 5.18
CA VAL A 86 -9.78 -45.39 4.59
C VAL A 86 -8.57 -45.45 5.56
N ASN A 87 -8.81 -45.83 6.82
CA ASN A 87 -7.87 -45.72 7.94
C ASN A 87 -6.83 -46.86 8.10
N LEU A 88 -6.40 -47.51 7.00
CA LEU A 88 -5.28 -48.47 7.05
C LEU A 88 -3.89 -47.83 6.82
N TYR A 89 -3.81 -46.51 6.62
CA TYR A 89 -2.54 -45.81 6.35
C TYR A 89 -2.13 -44.76 7.41
N ALA A 90 -2.88 -44.62 8.51
CA ALA A 90 -2.61 -43.63 9.57
C ALA A 90 -1.46 -43.99 10.54
N GLN A 91 -0.42 -44.70 10.09
CA GLN A 91 0.79 -44.94 10.89
C GLN A 91 2.08 -44.35 10.32
N ASN A 92 2.06 -43.72 9.15
CA ASN A 92 3.16 -42.89 8.68
C ASN A 92 2.59 -41.52 8.31
N GLY A 93 3.04 -40.47 9.01
CA GLY A 93 2.54 -39.11 8.83
C GLY A 93 2.81 -38.59 7.42
N SER A 94 1.80 -38.67 6.56
CA SER A 94 1.62 -37.90 5.32
C SER A 94 0.50 -38.55 4.50
N ASP A 95 -0.77 -38.21 4.73
CA ASP A 95 -1.84 -38.28 3.70
C ASP A 95 -3.18 -37.85 4.30
N PHE A 96 -3.40 -36.53 4.34
CA PHE A 96 -4.75 -35.97 4.18
C PHE A 96 -4.77 -35.35 2.79
N SER A 97 -5.27 -36.09 1.79
CA SER A 97 -5.61 -35.50 0.51
C SER A 97 -6.94 -34.76 0.67
N LEU A 98 -7.06 -33.56 0.11
CA LEU A 98 -8.15 -32.62 0.40
C LEU A 98 -8.76 -32.09 -0.91
N ASN A 99 -9.98 -31.54 -0.83
CA ASN A 99 -10.71 -30.94 -1.95
C ASN A 99 -9.95 -29.74 -2.55
N PRO A 100 -9.51 -29.78 -3.80
CA PRO A 100 -8.42 -28.95 -4.30
C PRO A 100 -8.67 -27.46 -4.60
N GLU A 101 -9.90 -26.97 -4.83
CA GLU A 101 -10.18 -25.51 -4.71
C GLU A 101 -10.00 -25.00 -3.28
N TRP A 102 -10.04 -25.91 -2.29
CA TRP A 102 -9.95 -25.62 -0.86
C TRP A 102 -8.58 -26.00 -0.27
N THR A 103 -7.92 -27.03 -0.80
CA THR A 103 -6.51 -27.38 -0.55
C THR A 103 -5.59 -26.26 -1.04
N PHE A 104 -6.01 -25.59 -2.12
CA PHE A 104 -5.47 -24.34 -2.62
C PHE A 104 -5.34 -23.24 -1.55
N TRP A 105 -6.33 -23.10 -0.67
CA TRP A 105 -6.30 -22.15 0.45
C TRP A 105 -5.43 -22.60 1.63
N LEU A 106 -5.17 -23.90 1.75
CA LEU A 106 -4.38 -24.49 2.84
C LEU A 106 -2.88 -24.49 2.56
N ALA A 107 -2.47 -24.71 1.31
CA ALA A 107 -1.06 -24.60 0.92
C ALA A 107 -0.57 -23.14 0.86
N ALA A 108 -1.49 -22.18 0.82
CA ALA A 108 -1.23 -20.75 0.75
C ALA A 108 -0.64 -20.19 2.04
N GLN A 109 -0.87 -20.88 3.17
CA GLN A 109 -0.66 -20.30 4.48
C GLN A 109 0.55 -20.96 5.11
N GLY A 110 1.61 -20.17 5.34
CA GLY A 110 2.50 -20.52 6.44
C GLY A 110 1.67 -20.62 7.72
N ASP A 111 1.93 -21.63 8.56
CA ASP A 111 1.15 -21.96 9.77
C ASP A 111 0.79 -20.74 10.64
N ALA A 112 1.64 -19.70 10.65
CA ALA A 112 1.46 -18.47 11.41
C ALA A 112 0.31 -17.58 10.90
N LEU A 113 0.14 -17.41 9.59
CA LEU A 113 -0.93 -16.59 9.03
C LEU A 113 -2.29 -17.27 9.22
N ALA A 114 -2.36 -18.59 8.97
CA ALA A 114 -3.54 -19.41 9.23
C ALA A 114 -4.05 -19.27 10.66
N THR A 115 -3.13 -19.39 11.62
CA THR A 115 -3.40 -19.23 13.05
C THR A 115 -3.98 -17.84 13.35
N LYS A 116 -3.35 -16.78 12.82
CA LYS A 116 -3.78 -15.39 13.02
C LYS A 116 -5.21 -15.16 12.51
N LEU A 117 -5.53 -15.66 11.32
CA LEU A 117 -6.83 -15.49 10.69
C LEU A 117 -7.93 -16.28 11.38
N ARG A 118 -7.62 -17.50 11.83
CA ARG A 118 -8.55 -18.30 12.64
C ARG A 118 -8.89 -17.57 13.94
N ASN A 119 -7.90 -16.99 14.61
CA ASN A 119 -8.13 -16.22 15.83
C ASN A 119 -9.05 -15.00 15.56
N ILE A 120 -8.80 -14.25 14.48
CA ILE A 120 -9.70 -13.15 14.06
C ILE A 120 -11.12 -13.65 13.82
N SER A 121 -11.27 -14.80 13.16
CA SER A 121 -12.58 -15.40 12.85
C SER A 121 -13.32 -15.83 14.11
N VAL A 122 -12.64 -16.45 15.09
CA VAL A 122 -13.23 -16.86 16.36
C VAL A 122 -13.73 -15.64 17.15
N THR A 123 -12.92 -14.57 17.23
CA THR A 123 -13.35 -13.32 17.87
C THR A 123 -14.52 -12.67 17.10
N ALA A 124 -14.55 -12.75 15.77
CA ALA A 124 -15.67 -12.25 14.98
C ALA A 124 -16.97 -13.04 15.24
N ILE A 125 -16.90 -14.36 15.39
CA ILE A 125 -18.05 -15.19 15.77
C ILE A 125 -18.56 -14.80 17.17
N LEU A 126 -17.66 -14.52 18.12
CA LEU A 126 -18.06 -14.00 19.43
C LEU A 126 -18.88 -12.71 19.31
N VAL A 127 -18.44 -11.78 18.46
CA VAL A 127 -19.14 -10.52 18.18
C VAL A 127 -20.49 -10.77 17.49
N GLU A 128 -20.57 -11.73 16.57
CA GLU A 128 -21.83 -12.13 15.93
C GLU A 128 -22.84 -12.70 16.94
N GLU A 129 -22.40 -13.60 17.84
CA GLU A 129 -23.26 -14.17 18.88
C GLU A 129 -23.73 -13.10 19.88
N ALA A 130 -22.84 -12.20 20.31
CA ALA A 130 -23.18 -11.08 21.17
C ALA A 130 -24.18 -10.13 20.49
N THR A 131 -24.00 -9.86 19.19
CA THR A 131 -24.95 -9.09 18.37
C THR A 131 -26.32 -9.76 18.37
N ARG A 132 -26.38 -11.09 18.15
CA ARG A 132 -27.63 -11.85 18.14
C ARG A 132 -28.37 -11.79 19.47
N LEU A 133 -27.65 -11.90 20.59
CA LEU A 133 -28.23 -11.74 21.93
C LEU A 133 -28.76 -10.33 22.17
N LEU A 134 -28.01 -9.28 21.80
CA LEU A 134 -28.47 -7.89 21.93
C LEU A 134 -29.74 -7.62 21.12
N VAL A 135 -29.78 -8.09 19.86
CA VAL A 135 -30.95 -7.95 18.97
C VAL A 135 -32.16 -8.64 19.57
N LYS A 136 -32.00 -9.87 20.05
CA LYS A 136 -33.08 -10.66 20.67
C LYS A 136 -33.60 -10.02 21.95
N ASN A 137 -32.70 -9.56 22.83
CA ASN A 137 -33.06 -9.01 24.13
C ASN A 137 -33.73 -7.63 24.02
N ASN A 138 -33.40 -6.86 22.99
CA ASN A 138 -33.86 -5.48 22.82
C ASN A 138 -34.83 -5.26 21.64
N ALA A 139 -35.24 -6.34 20.96
CA ALA A 139 -36.12 -6.34 19.79
C ALA A 139 -35.69 -5.31 18.72
N LEU A 140 -34.41 -5.32 18.37
CA LEU A 140 -33.83 -4.38 17.40
C LEU A 140 -34.23 -4.74 15.96
N ASN A 141 -34.44 -3.73 15.13
CA ASN A 141 -34.67 -3.92 13.69
C ASN A 141 -33.34 -3.88 12.91
N GLY A 142 -33.36 -4.28 11.63
CA GLY A 142 -32.14 -4.33 10.80
C GLY A 142 -31.41 -2.98 10.66
N GLN A 143 -32.11 -1.85 10.70
CA GLN A 143 -31.48 -0.52 10.69
C GLN A 143 -30.68 -0.27 11.97
N ALA A 144 -31.23 -0.60 13.13
CA ALA A 144 -30.52 -0.50 14.40
C ALA A 144 -29.29 -1.44 14.42
N VAL A 145 -29.41 -2.64 13.85
CA VAL A 145 -28.26 -3.56 13.71
C VAL A 145 -27.17 -2.96 12.83
N ALA A 146 -27.51 -2.37 11.69
CA ALA A 146 -26.53 -1.84 10.74
C ALA A 146 -25.89 -0.51 11.18
N TYR A 147 -26.60 0.35 11.94
CA TYR A 147 -26.16 1.72 12.20
C TYR A 147 -26.04 2.10 13.69
N GLU A 148 -26.78 1.46 14.60
CA GLU A 148 -26.71 1.77 16.04
C GLU A 148 -25.70 0.86 16.76
N LEU A 149 -25.75 -0.45 16.51
CA LEU A 149 -24.87 -1.42 17.15
C LEU A 149 -23.37 -1.21 16.91
N PRO A 150 -22.92 -0.75 15.72
CA PRO A 150 -21.50 -0.41 15.49
C PRO A 150 -20.99 0.77 16.32
N LEU A 151 -21.88 1.53 16.97
CA LEU A 151 -21.52 2.66 17.83
C LEU A 151 -21.40 2.26 19.31
N VAL A 152 -21.73 1.01 19.65
CA VAL A 152 -21.70 0.51 21.03
C VAL A 152 -20.26 0.28 21.45
N ASP A 153 -19.92 0.83 22.61
CA ASP A 153 -18.62 0.68 23.22
C ASP A 153 -18.44 -0.72 23.83
N THR A 154 -17.40 -1.41 23.41
CA THR A 154 -17.02 -2.76 23.85
C THR A 154 -15.89 -2.73 24.88
N ARG A 155 -15.43 -1.54 25.29
CA ARG A 155 -14.46 -1.40 26.38
C ARG A 155 -15.01 -1.97 27.69
N GLU A 156 -14.12 -2.46 28.54
CA GLU A 156 -14.48 -3.11 29.81
C GLU A 156 -15.25 -4.45 29.64
N THR A 157 -15.24 -5.03 28.44
CA THR A 157 -15.73 -6.40 28.19
C THR A 157 -14.56 -7.35 27.92
N GLU A 158 -14.84 -8.64 27.77
CA GLU A 158 -13.80 -9.61 27.41
C GLU A 158 -13.22 -9.39 26.01
N LEU A 159 -13.96 -8.74 25.10
CA LEU A 159 -13.47 -8.35 23.78
C LEU A 159 -12.35 -7.31 23.87
N ASP A 160 -12.24 -6.57 24.98
CA ASP A 160 -11.27 -5.49 25.15
C ASP A 160 -9.82 -6.01 25.04
N HIS A 161 -9.55 -7.28 25.36
CA HIS A 161 -8.21 -7.89 25.27
C HIS A 161 -7.91 -8.57 23.93
N GLU A 162 -8.93 -9.04 23.21
CA GLU A 162 -8.77 -9.80 21.96
C GLU A 162 -8.80 -8.92 20.72
N CYS A 163 -9.35 -7.72 20.82
CA CYS A 163 -9.62 -6.89 19.67
C CYS A 163 -8.42 -6.01 19.29
N PRO A 164 -8.14 -5.85 17.98
CA PRO A 164 -7.15 -4.90 17.51
C PRO A 164 -7.62 -3.49 17.90
N ARG A 165 -7.10 -2.98 19.02
CA ARG A 165 -7.38 -1.61 19.45
C ARG A 165 -6.60 -0.65 18.56
N PRO A 166 -7.12 0.56 18.33
CA PRO A 166 -6.35 1.66 17.76
C PRO A 166 -5.35 2.17 18.83
N PHE A 167 -4.40 1.34 19.21
CA PHE A 167 -3.24 1.76 19.98
C PHE A 167 -2.03 1.51 19.10
N GLU A 168 -1.62 2.56 18.41
CA GLU A 168 -0.53 2.47 17.46
C GLU A 168 0.57 3.43 17.85
N HIS A 169 1.79 2.92 17.81
CA HIS A 169 2.97 3.74 17.68
C HIS A 169 2.77 4.71 16.51
N PRO A 170 3.28 5.96 16.59
CA PRO A 170 3.15 6.90 15.49
C PRO A 170 3.69 6.26 14.19
N CYS A 171 2.87 6.17 13.15
CA CYS A 171 3.30 5.75 11.81
C CYS A 171 4.40 6.71 11.32
N PRO A 172 5.67 6.29 11.28
CA PRO A 172 6.73 7.20 10.92
C PRO A 172 6.65 7.52 9.42
N PRO A 173 7.12 8.69 8.99
CA PRO A 173 7.22 9.00 7.57
C PRO A 173 8.22 8.02 6.92
N HIS A 174 7.70 7.08 6.12
CA HIS A 174 8.50 6.12 5.36
C HIS A 174 8.32 6.29 3.86
N LYS A 175 9.40 6.00 3.12
CA LYS A 175 9.45 6.10 1.65
C LYS A 175 8.72 4.96 0.96
N TYR A 176 8.78 3.76 1.53
CA TYR A 176 8.24 2.53 0.96
C TYR A 176 6.95 2.09 1.64
N ARG A 177 6.14 1.32 0.92
CA ARG A 177 4.91 0.70 1.43
C ARG A 177 5.26 -0.48 2.32
N SER A 178 4.51 -0.68 3.40
CA SER A 178 4.52 -1.96 4.11
C SER A 178 3.96 -3.07 3.20
N PHE A 179 4.29 -4.33 3.47
CA PHE A 179 3.71 -5.46 2.73
C PHE A 179 2.25 -5.71 3.09
N SER A 180 1.85 -5.39 4.33
CA SER A 180 0.48 -5.55 4.79
C SER A 180 -0.44 -4.38 4.43
N GLY A 181 0.06 -3.32 3.79
CA GLY A 181 -0.68 -2.07 3.57
C GLY A 181 -0.87 -1.19 4.81
N HIS A 182 -0.41 -1.65 5.99
CA HIS A 182 -0.45 -0.88 7.24
C HIS A 182 0.28 0.47 7.13
N CYS A 183 -0.21 1.50 7.81
CA CYS A 183 0.29 2.89 7.74
C CYS A 183 0.23 3.55 6.35
N ASN A 184 -0.58 3.04 5.41
CA ASN A 184 -0.93 3.81 4.22
C ASN A 184 -1.66 5.10 4.66
N ASN A 185 -2.75 4.93 5.40
CA ASN A 185 -3.44 6.02 6.07
C ASN A 185 -2.84 6.26 7.47
N VAL A 186 -2.31 7.45 7.76
CA VAL A 186 -1.65 7.72 9.06
C VAL A 186 -2.63 8.06 10.19
N GLN A 187 -3.90 8.33 9.89
CA GLN A 187 -4.94 8.56 10.90
C GLN A 187 -5.66 7.26 11.28
N ASN A 188 -5.81 6.36 10.31
CA ASN A 188 -6.42 5.03 10.49
C ASN A 188 -5.52 3.95 9.85
N PRO A 189 -4.40 3.57 10.48
CA PRO A 189 -3.36 2.73 9.86
C PRO A 189 -3.73 1.31 9.46
N ASN A 190 -4.87 0.78 9.93
CA ASN A 190 -5.39 -0.51 9.49
C ASN A 190 -6.39 -0.42 8.33
N TRP A 191 -6.68 0.78 7.81
CA TRP A 191 -7.54 0.90 6.62
C TRP A 191 -6.82 0.37 5.38
N GLY A 192 -7.49 -0.54 4.67
CA GLY A 192 -6.95 -1.23 3.50
C GLY A 192 -5.84 -2.25 3.78
N SER A 193 -5.54 -2.56 5.06
CA SER A 193 -4.49 -3.53 5.39
C SER A 193 -4.94 -4.98 5.18
N SER A 194 -3.99 -5.88 4.88
CA SER A 194 -4.25 -7.31 4.82
C SER A 194 -4.79 -7.85 6.16
N GLY A 195 -5.77 -8.75 6.07
CA GLY A 195 -6.49 -9.29 7.22
C GLY A 195 -7.57 -8.36 7.81
N SER A 196 -7.83 -7.20 7.19
CA SER A 196 -8.93 -6.31 7.57
C SER A 196 -10.25 -6.73 6.91
N ARG A 197 -11.38 -6.17 7.36
CA ARG A 197 -12.68 -6.38 6.72
C ARG A 197 -12.78 -5.66 5.37
N TYR A 198 -13.60 -6.18 4.47
CA TYR A 198 -14.01 -5.41 3.29
C TYR A 198 -14.78 -4.12 3.66
N GLY A 199 -14.66 -3.10 2.82
CA GLY A 199 -15.56 -1.94 2.80
C GLY A 199 -16.94 -2.34 2.27
N ARG A 200 -17.92 -1.42 2.30
CA ARG A 200 -19.26 -1.66 1.72
C ARG A 200 -19.82 -0.40 1.07
N PHE A 201 -20.47 -0.56 -0.08
CA PHE A 201 -21.25 0.53 -0.68
C PHE A 201 -22.66 0.62 -0.08
N LEU A 202 -23.28 -0.53 0.21
CA LEU A 202 -24.57 -0.63 0.85
C LEU A 202 -24.49 -1.52 2.10
N PRO A 203 -25.36 -1.32 3.11
CA PRO A 203 -25.48 -2.25 4.23
C PRO A 203 -25.76 -3.68 3.75
N PRO A 204 -25.25 -4.70 4.45
CA PRO A 204 -25.50 -6.09 4.08
C PRO A 204 -26.96 -6.49 4.29
N GLU A 205 -27.44 -7.41 3.46
CA GLU A 205 -28.79 -7.98 3.49
C GLU A 205 -28.73 -9.47 3.86
N TYR A 206 -28.82 -9.74 5.17
CA TYR A 206 -28.92 -11.08 5.75
C TYR A 206 -30.37 -11.41 6.13
N ALA A 207 -30.75 -12.68 6.10
CA ALA A 207 -32.11 -13.14 6.41
C ALA A 207 -32.52 -12.79 7.86
N ASP A 208 -31.57 -12.84 8.79
CA ASP A 208 -31.75 -12.44 10.20
C ASP A 208 -31.26 -11.00 10.48
N ASN A 209 -30.86 -10.26 9.45
CA ASN A 209 -30.14 -8.98 9.51
C ASN A 209 -28.76 -9.01 10.21
N ILE A 210 -28.25 -10.20 10.56
CA ILE A 210 -26.98 -10.36 11.28
C ILE A 210 -26.00 -11.16 10.44
N SER A 211 -26.24 -12.45 10.22
CA SER A 211 -25.29 -13.31 9.51
C SER A 211 -25.88 -14.48 8.73
N GLU A 212 -27.18 -14.77 8.83
CA GLU A 212 -27.80 -15.87 8.08
C GLU A 212 -27.97 -15.50 6.59
N PRO A 213 -27.37 -16.24 5.64
CA PRO A 213 -27.48 -15.94 4.22
C PRO A 213 -28.95 -15.91 3.75
N ARG A 214 -29.26 -15.03 2.79
CA ARG A 214 -30.61 -14.98 2.21
C ARG A 214 -30.96 -16.26 1.46
N MET A 215 -32.05 -16.90 1.87
CA MET A 215 -32.54 -18.16 1.29
C MET A 215 -33.99 -18.09 0.80
N GLN A 216 -34.67 -16.98 1.09
CA GLN A 216 -36.05 -16.73 0.70
C GLN A 216 -36.13 -15.39 -0.03
N SER A 217 -37.03 -15.35 -1.01
CA SER A 217 -37.50 -14.13 -1.66
C SER A 217 -38.17 -13.22 -0.64
N SER A 218 -38.23 -11.93 -0.97
CA SER A 218 -39.07 -10.94 -0.25
C SER A 218 -40.54 -11.38 -0.09
N THR A 219 -41.01 -12.29 -0.94
CA THR A 219 -42.36 -12.89 -0.89
C THR A 219 -42.49 -14.11 0.03
N GLY A 220 -41.41 -14.59 0.64
CA GLY A 220 -41.35 -15.77 1.51
C GLY A 220 -41.08 -17.10 0.78
N SER A 221 -41.09 -17.12 -0.55
CA SER A 221 -40.75 -18.33 -1.34
C SER A 221 -39.24 -18.60 -1.33
N PRO A 222 -38.76 -19.86 -1.45
CA PRO A 222 -37.32 -20.13 -1.54
C PRO A 222 -36.66 -19.48 -2.77
N LEU A 223 -35.44 -18.97 -2.61
CA LEU A 223 -34.62 -18.52 -3.74
C LEU A 223 -34.16 -19.69 -4.62
N PRO A 224 -33.93 -19.48 -5.93
CA PRO A 224 -33.39 -20.51 -6.79
C PRO A 224 -31.98 -20.92 -6.34
N SER A 225 -31.64 -22.20 -6.49
CA SER A 225 -30.27 -22.66 -6.22
C SER A 225 -29.28 -21.95 -7.15
N ALA A 226 -28.11 -21.58 -6.65
CA ALA A 226 -27.03 -20.98 -7.44
C ALA A 226 -26.71 -21.83 -8.69
N ARG A 227 -26.74 -23.17 -8.57
CA ARG A 227 -26.53 -24.08 -9.70
C ARG A 227 -27.64 -24.03 -10.75
N SER A 228 -28.89 -23.88 -10.33
CA SER A 228 -30.01 -23.71 -11.27
C SER A 228 -29.90 -22.41 -12.05
N VAL A 229 -29.40 -21.35 -11.41
CA VAL A 229 -29.13 -20.07 -12.07
C VAL A 229 -27.96 -20.19 -13.04
N SER A 230 -26.85 -20.79 -12.62
CA SER A 230 -25.68 -21.08 -13.47
C SER A 230 -26.09 -21.83 -14.75
N LEU A 231 -26.84 -22.93 -14.62
CA LEU A 231 -27.26 -23.75 -15.76
C LEU A 231 -28.22 -23.05 -16.74
N LEU A 232 -29.14 -22.21 -16.25
CA LEU A 232 -30.18 -21.63 -17.10
C LEU A 232 -29.80 -20.25 -17.67
N ILE A 233 -29.17 -19.39 -16.87
CA ILE A 233 -28.76 -18.05 -17.29
C ILE A 233 -27.38 -18.08 -17.93
N HIS A 234 -26.41 -18.73 -17.27
CA HIS A 234 -25.01 -18.71 -17.66
C HIS A 234 -24.62 -19.93 -18.51
N SER A 235 -25.45 -20.25 -19.50
CA SER A 235 -25.17 -21.32 -20.45
C SER A 235 -24.01 -20.97 -21.37
N ASP A 236 -23.27 -21.98 -21.83
CA ASP A 236 -22.18 -21.80 -22.78
C ASP A 236 -22.66 -21.28 -24.14
N ALA A 237 -22.05 -20.19 -24.60
CA ALA A 237 -22.12 -19.73 -25.98
C ALA A 237 -20.79 -19.09 -26.37
N ASN A 238 -20.21 -19.54 -27.49
CA ASN A 238 -19.01 -18.93 -28.04
C ASN A 238 -19.36 -17.60 -28.73
N ARG A 239 -19.15 -16.50 -28.02
CA ARG A 239 -19.40 -15.11 -28.44
C ARG A 239 -18.12 -14.29 -28.28
N PRO A 240 -17.14 -14.42 -29.18
CA PRO A 240 -15.90 -13.66 -29.09
C PRO A 240 -16.17 -12.15 -29.15
N HIS A 241 -15.53 -11.38 -28.26
CA HIS A 241 -15.57 -9.93 -28.27
C HIS A 241 -14.83 -9.40 -29.51
N PRO A 242 -15.40 -8.45 -30.27
CA PRO A 242 -14.82 -8.03 -31.54
C PRO A 242 -13.45 -7.33 -31.43
N HIS A 243 -13.12 -6.78 -30.26
CA HIS A 243 -11.95 -5.90 -30.11
C HIS A 243 -10.99 -6.27 -28.97
N VAL A 244 -11.39 -7.08 -28.00
CA VAL A 244 -10.63 -7.30 -26.76
C VAL A 244 -10.07 -8.72 -26.76
N ASN A 245 -8.84 -8.88 -26.31
CA ASN A 245 -8.12 -10.16 -26.34
C ASN A 245 -8.05 -10.82 -24.96
N VAL A 246 -7.52 -12.05 -24.89
CA VAL A 246 -7.42 -12.80 -23.63
C VAL A 246 -6.39 -12.18 -22.68
N MET A 247 -5.39 -11.44 -23.19
CA MET A 247 -4.41 -10.72 -22.36
C MET A 247 -5.09 -9.71 -21.40
N PHE A 248 -6.16 -9.06 -21.86
CA PHE A 248 -7.02 -8.22 -21.01
C PHE A 248 -7.64 -9.00 -19.85
N VAL A 249 -8.15 -10.19 -20.11
CA VAL A 249 -8.77 -11.03 -19.08
C VAL A 249 -7.73 -11.43 -18.03
N ALA A 250 -6.53 -11.86 -18.47
CA ALA A 250 -5.44 -12.24 -17.57
C ALA A 250 -4.95 -11.07 -16.69
N LEU A 251 -4.84 -9.85 -17.25
CA LEU A 251 -4.45 -8.68 -16.47
C LEU A 251 -5.56 -8.28 -15.48
N ALA A 252 -6.82 -8.27 -15.91
CA ALA A 252 -7.95 -7.92 -15.06
C ALA A 252 -8.12 -8.93 -13.91
N GLU A 253 -7.93 -10.22 -14.17
CA GLU A 253 -7.88 -11.26 -13.16
C GLU A 253 -6.75 -11.01 -12.17
N PHE A 254 -5.51 -10.79 -12.64
CA PHE A 254 -4.36 -10.48 -11.76
C PHE A 254 -4.63 -9.29 -10.82
N ILE A 255 -5.22 -8.21 -11.32
CA ILE A 255 -5.56 -7.02 -10.51
C ILE A 255 -6.70 -7.30 -9.54
N ALA A 256 -7.66 -8.15 -9.90
CA ALA A 256 -8.69 -8.58 -8.96
C ALA A 256 -8.08 -9.33 -7.75
N LEU A 257 -7.03 -10.14 -7.98
CA LEU A 257 -6.32 -10.84 -6.92
C LEU A 257 -5.49 -9.91 -6.04
N ASP A 258 -4.95 -8.83 -6.60
CA ASP A 258 -4.21 -7.79 -5.86
C ASP A 258 -5.12 -7.01 -4.89
N LEU A 259 -6.40 -6.81 -5.25
CA LEU A 259 -7.36 -6.07 -4.44
C LEU A 259 -8.14 -6.93 -3.43
N ALA A 260 -8.28 -8.24 -3.70
CA ALA A 260 -9.19 -9.09 -2.95
C ALA A 260 -8.73 -10.55 -2.83
N ASN A 261 -8.80 -11.04 -1.60
CA ASN A 261 -8.54 -12.44 -1.27
C ASN A 261 -9.45 -12.92 -0.13
N THR A 262 -10.53 -13.63 -0.45
CA THR A 262 -11.55 -14.08 0.53
C THR A 262 -11.33 -15.54 0.91
N VAL A 263 -10.96 -15.81 2.17
CA VAL A 263 -10.84 -17.19 2.68
C VAL A 263 -12.13 -17.79 3.20
N PRO A 264 -12.29 -19.14 3.14
CA PRO A 264 -13.29 -19.86 3.92
C PRO A 264 -12.99 -19.86 5.42
N TYR A 265 -14.02 -20.16 6.21
CA TYR A 265 -13.86 -20.62 7.58
C TYR A 265 -13.09 -21.95 7.63
N MET A 266 -12.21 -22.10 8.62
CA MET A 266 -11.40 -23.30 8.83
C MET A 266 -11.72 -23.97 10.16
N GLY A 267 -11.62 -25.30 10.21
CA GLY A 267 -11.80 -26.08 11.42
C GLY A 267 -10.70 -25.89 12.49
N PRO A 268 -10.78 -26.60 13.63
CA PRO A 268 -9.82 -26.52 14.73
C PRO A 268 -8.37 -26.83 14.35
N HIS A 269 -8.16 -27.71 13.37
CA HIS A 269 -6.83 -28.13 12.91
C HIS A 269 -6.43 -27.53 11.57
N TYR A 270 -7.00 -26.37 11.21
CA TYR A 270 -6.78 -25.73 9.91
C TYR A 270 -7.15 -26.66 8.76
N GLU A 271 -8.27 -27.38 8.90
CA GLU A 271 -8.76 -28.31 7.91
C GLU A 271 -10.09 -27.81 7.32
N PRO A 272 -10.38 -28.13 6.05
CA PRO A 272 -11.58 -27.65 5.39
C PRO A 272 -12.78 -28.49 5.85
N LEU A 273 -13.93 -27.85 5.94
CA LEU A 273 -15.19 -28.50 6.31
C LEU A 273 -15.77 -29.34 5.17
N ASN A 274 -16.29 -30.52 5.48
CA ASN A 274 -17.13 -31.28 4.56
C ASN A 274 -18.60 -30.86 4.74
N CYS A 275 -19.22 -30.33 3.69
CA CYS A 275 -20.59 -29.79 3.72
C CYS A 275 -21.60 -30.62 2.92
N CYS A 276 -21.14 -31.66 2.21
CA CYS A 276 -21.99 -32.53 1.39
C CYS A 276 -21.93 -33.99 1.86
N GLY A 277 -23.10 -34.65 1.83
CA GLY A 277 -23.19 -36.06 2.25
C GLY A 277 -23.00 -36.28 3.76
N VAL A 278 -23.15 -35.23 4.57
CA VAL A 278 -22.96 -35.27 6.02
C VAL A 278 -24.32 -35.48 6.73
N PRO A 279 -24.42 -36.38 7.72
CA PRO A 279 -25.63 -36.55 8.53
C PRO A 279 -26.01 -35.25 9.27
N LEU A 280 -27.32 -35.01 9.46
CA LEU A 280 -27.83 -33.79 10.12
C LEU A 280 -27.20 -33.49 11.49
N GLY A 281 -26.86 -34.51 12.28
CA GLY A 281 -26.21 -34.34 13.59
C GLY A 281 -24.77 -33.84 13.53
N LEU A 282 -24.09 -34.04 12.39
CA LEU A 282 -22.70 -33.65 12.13
C LEU A 282 -22.59 -32.46 11.15
N PHE A 283 -23.71 -31.83 10.80
CA PHE A 283 -23.71 -30.71 9.86
C PHE A 283 -23.17 -29.44 10.54
N HIS A 284 -22.07 -28.91 10.01
CA HIS A 284 -21.40 -27.75 10.59
C HIS A 284 -22.15 -26.42 10.30
N PRO A 285 -22.27 -25.48 11.24
CA PRO A 285 -22.99 -24.21 11.01
C PRO A 285 -22.41 -23.34 9.89
N GLU A 286 -21.10 -23.38 9.68
CA GLU A 286 -20.42 -22.67 8.57
C GLU A 286 -20.52 -23.39 7.21
N CYS A 287 -21.27 -24.49 7.11
CA CYS A 287 -21.55 -25.15 5.84
C CYS A 287 -22.74 -24.51 5.13
N PHE A 288 -22.55 -24.13 3.86
CA PHE A 288 -23.61 -23.55 3.04
C PHE A 288 -23.66 -24.17 1.64
N PRO A 289 -23.91 -25.50 1.55
CA PRO A 289 -23.76 -26.27 0.32
C PRO A 289 -24.74 -25.83 -0.78
N ILE A 290 -24.27 -25.89 -2.03
CA ILE A 290 -25.06 -25.50 -3.21
C ILE A 290 -25.92 -26.68 -3.61
N ARG A 291 -27.25 -26.49 -3.71
CA ARG A 291 -28.19 -27.55 -4.07
C ARG A 291 -28.10 -27.88 -5.57
N VAL A 292 -27.96 -29.16 -5.91
CA VAL A 292 -27.93 -29.63 -7.30
C VAL A 292 -29.35 -29.96 -7.77
N PRO A 293 -29.80 -29.46 -8.94
CA PRO A 293 -31.13 -29.80 -9.47
C PRO A 293 -31.20 -31.25 -9.99
N PHE A 294 -32.40 -31.86 -9.95
CA PHE A 294 -32.65 -33.28 -10.28
C PHE A 294 -32.27 -33.73 -11.71
N LYS A 295 -31.89 -32.81 -12.61
CA LYS A 295 -31.47 -33.08 -14.00
C LYS A 295 -30.23 -32.27 -14.38
N ASP A 296 -29.31 -32.10 -13.45
CA ASP A 296 -28.05 -31.41 -13.71
C ASP A 296 -27.19 -32.20 -14.70
N PRO A 297 -26.84 -31.67 -15.88
CA PRO A 297 -26.13 -32.42 -16.92
C PRO A 297 -24.72 -32.86 -16.52
N THR A 298 -24.14 -32.23 -15.49
CA THR A 298 -22.79 -32.52 -15.00
C THR A 298 -22.81 -33.32 -13.69
N HIS A 299 -23.90 -33.22 -12.92
CA HIS A 299 -23.98 -33.72 -11.55
C HIS A 299 -25.21 -34.61 -11.26
N GLU A 300 -25.73 -35.32 -12.27
CA GLU A 300 -26.96 -36.13 -12.21
C GLU A 300 -27.08 -37.08 -10.99
N HIS A 301 -25.97 -37.50 -10.40
CA HIS A 301 -25.94 -38.42 -9.24
C HIS A 301 -25.67 -37.74 -7.89
N ARG A 302 -25.73 -36.41 -7.81
CA ARG A 302 -25.35 -35.64 -6.60
C ARG A 302 -26.48 -34.74 -6.15
N ALA A 303 -26.63 -34.61 -4.83
CA ALA A 303 -27.63 -33.72 -4.23
C ALA A 303 -27.08 -32.30 -3.94
N CYS A 304 -25.75 -32.14 -3.79
CA CYS A 304 -25.13 -30.86 -3.51
C CYS A 304 -23.69 -30.75 -4.00
N LEU A 305 -23.21 -29.51 -4.12
CA LEU A 305 -21.80 -29.13 -4.30
C LEU A 305 -21.26 -28.50 -3.02
N GLN A 306 -19.98 -28.73 -2.74
CA GLN A 306 -19.31 -28.22 -1.55
C GLN A 306 -19.25 -26.69 -1.55
N TYR A 307 -19.64 -26.06 -0.44
CA TYR A 307 -19.41 -24.63 -0.22
C TYR A 307 -19.36 -24.36 1.28
N ILE A 308 -18.25 -23.74 1.71
CA ILE A 308 -18.00 -23.32 3.08
C ILE A 308 -18.13 -21.80 3.12
N ARG A 309 -18.76 -21.28 4.17
CA ARG A 309 -18.90 -19.84 4.35
C ARG A 309 -17.55 -19.15 4.50
N SER A 310 -17.45 -17.93 4.00
CA SER A 310 -16.25 -17.11 4.10
C SER A 310 -15.96 -16.69 5.54
N ALA A 311 -14.69 -16.68 5.91
CA ALA A 311 -14.26 -16.39 7.27
C ALA A 311 -14.69 -14.97 7.69
N PRO A 312 -15.31 -14.83 8.88
CA PRO A 312 -15.75 -13.54 9.37
C PRO A 312 -14.56 -12.70 9.88
N ALA A 313 -14.69 -11.38 9.80
CA ALA A 313 -13.71 -10.40 10.27
C ALA A 313 -14.32 -9.51 11.36
N VAL A 314 -13.45 -8.96 12.20
CA VAL A 314 -13.85 -7.98 13.22
C VAL A 314 -13.86 -6.56 12.67
N ARG A 315 -14.77 -5.73 13.17
CA ARG A 315 -14.70 -4.27 13.01
C ARG A 315 -13.58 -3.71 13.89
N SER A 316 -13.11 -2.49 13.60
CA SER A 316 -12.17 -1.81 14.49
C SER A 316 -12.81 -1.64 15.88
N GLY A 317 -12.11 -2.08 16.94
CA GLY A 317 -12.67 -2.14 18.29
C GLY A 317 -13.71 -3.24 18.53
N CYS A 318 -13.90 -4.19 17.60
CA CYS A 318 -14.88 -5.28 17.68
C CYS A 318 -16.30 -4.84 18.00
N THR A 319 -16.71 -3.69 17.48
CA THR A 319 -18.08 -3.20 17.64
C THR A 319 -19.10 -4.17 17.04
N PHE A 320 -20.28 -4.26 17.65
CA PHE A 320 -21.38 -5.13 17.21
C PHE A 320 -21.95 -4.72 15.85
N GLY A 321 -22.70 -5.62 15.21
CA GLY A 321 -23.34 -5.38 13.93
C GLY A 321 -23.37 -6.62 13.03
N PRO A 322 -23.79 -6.50 11.76
CA PRO A 322 -23.87 -7.62 10.83
C PRO A 322 -22.51 -8.31 10.60
N ARG A 323 -22.49 -9.51 10.04
CA ARG A 323 -21.25 -10.21 9.67
C ARG A 323 -20.49 -9.46 8.59
N GLU A 324 -19.18 -9.40 8.73
CA GLU A 324 -18.24 -8.87 7.74
C GLU A 324 -17.22 -9.94 7.37
N GLN A 325 -16.77 -9.99 6.12
CA GLN A 325 -15.79 -10.96 5.65
C GLN A 325 -14.39 -10.37 5.62
N ILE A 326 -13.40 -11.24 5.80
CA ILE A 326 -11.99 -10.86 5.79
C ILE A 326 -11.44 -10.72 4.37
N ASN A 327 -10.63 -9.70 4.15
CA ASN A 327 -9.77 -9.57 2.99
C ASN A 327 -8.33 -9.91 3.40
N GLN A 328 -7.73 -10.94 2.81
CA GLN A 328 -6.33 -11.28 3.05
C GLN A 328 -5.35 -10.51 2.17
N ALA A 329 -5.82 -9.96 1.04
CA ALA A 329 -5.01 -9.08 0.21
C ALA A 329 -4.98 -7.69 0.85
N THR A 330 -4.00 -6.89 0.45
CA THR A 330 -4.10 -5.44 0.64
C THR A 330 -5.26 -4.89 -0.19
N SER A 331 -5.78 -3.71 0.14
CA SER A 331 -6.79 -3.04 -0.70
C SER A 331 -6.18 -2.08 -1.72
N PHE A 332 -4.87 -2.18 -1.95
CA PHE A 332 -4.12 -1.29 -2.83
C PHE A 332 -3.71 -2.06 -4.09
N ILE A 333 -3.52 -1.33 -5.19
CA ILE A 333 -2.84 -1.88 -6.35
C ILE A 333 -1.34 -1.75 -6.07
N ASP A 334 -0.78 -2.74 -5.38
CA ASP A 334 0.61 -2.73 -4.90
C ASP A 334 1.38 -4.02 -5.24
N ALA A 335 0.88 -4.77 -6.22
CA ALA A 335 1.47 -6.00 -6.73
C ALA A 335 1.69 -7.04 -5.62
N SER A 336 0.79 -7.08 -4.64
CA SER A 336 0.78 -8.10 -3.59
C SER A 336 0.76 -9.54 -4.13
N PRO A 337 0.18 -9.87 -5.32
CA PRO A 337 0.31 -11.21 -5.88
C PRO A 337 1.74 -11.61 -6.25
N LEU A 338 2.62 -10.64 -6.44
CA LEU A 338 4.04 -10.86 -6.68
C LEU A 338 4.85 -10.86 -5.37
N TYR A 339 4.57 -9.93 -4.46
CA TYR A 339 5.42 -9.67 -3.29
C TYR A 339 4.95 -10.29 -1.97
N GLY A 340 3.70 -10.75 -1.89
CA GLY A 340 3.08 -11.22 -0.65
C GLY A 340 2.53 -10.08 0.21
N ASN A 341 1.83 -10.46 1.28
CA ASN A 341 1.09 -9.54 2.17
C ASN A 341 1.76 -9.39 3.55
N SER A 342 2.94 -9.99 3.75
CA SER A 342 3.74 -9.95 4.99
C SER A 342 5.24 -9.90 4.69
N GLU A 343 6.04 -9.46 5.66
CA GLU A 343 7.51 -9.44 5.54
C GLU A 343 8.07 -10.86 5.42
N GLU A 344 7.47 -11.83 6.12
CA GLU A 344 7.87 -13.24 6.10
C GLU A 344 7.64 -13.88 4.72
N GLU A 345 6.47 -13.64 4.11
CA GLU A 345 6.17 -14.09 2.74
C GLU A 345 7.13 -13.46 1.74
N ALA A 346 7.28 -12.13 1.79
CA ALA A 346 8.20 -11.41 0.91
C ALA A 346 9.65 -11.90 1.05
N ALA A 347 10.11 -12.15 2.28
CA ALA A 347 11.42 -12.73 2.55
C ALA A 347 11.57 -14.12 1.90
N SER A 348 10.54 -14.96 1.95
CA SER A 348 10.59 -16.30 1.33
C SER A 348 10.73 -16.28 -0.20
N LEU A 349 10.24 -15.20 -0.83
CA LEU A 349 10.24 -14.98 -2.28
C LEU A 349 11.51 -14.28 -2.78
N ARG A 350 12.27 -13.62 -1.90
CA ARG A 350 13.48 -12.86 -2.25
C ARG A 350 14.72 -13.73 -2.37
N LEU A 351 15.59 -13.37 -3.32
CA LEU A 351 16.92 -13.98 -3.46
C LEU A 351 17.91 -13.42 -2.44
N PHE A 352 17.64 -12.23 -1.88
CA PHE A 352 18.55 -11.44 -1.03
C PHE A 352 19.91 -11.17 -1.68
N ARG A 353 19.92 -11.08 -3.00
CA ARG A 353 21.07 -10.69 -3.80
C ARG A 353 20.60 -9.81 -4.95
N GLY A 354 21.23 -8.64 -5.09
CA GLY A 354 20.94 -7.72 -6.20
C GLY A 354 19.54 -7.13 -6.18
N GLY A 355 18.80 -7.27 -5.08
CA GLY A 355 17.39 -6.89 -4.99
C GLY A 355 16.44 -7.82 -5.74
N GLU A 356 16.89 -8.98 -6.24
CA GLU A 356 16.09 -9.87 -7.10
C GLU A 356 15.11 -10.76 -6.30
N LEU A 357 14.04 -11.16 -6.98
CA LEU A 357 13.16 -12.25 -6.58
C LEU A 357 13.75 -13.60 -7.01
N ARG A 358 13.44 -14.66 -6.26
CA ARG A 358 13.86 -16.03 -6.58
C ARG A 358 13.20 -16.47 -7.87
N THR A 359 13.98 -17.06 -8.76
CA THR A 359 13.50 -17.64 -10.01
C THR A 359 14.06 -19.05 -10.20
N GLU A 360 13.37 -19.86 -10.99
CA GLU A 360 13.96 -21.07 -11.58
C GLU A 360 14.43 -20.72 -13.00
N LYS A 361 15.71 -20.97 -13.30
CA LYS A 361 16.25 -20.81 -14.66
C LYS A 361 16.03 -22.09 -15.46
N ARG A 362 15.43 -21.96 -16.64
CA ARG A 362 15.19 -23.06 -17.57
C ARG A 362 16.42 -23.36 -18.44
N LEU A 363 16.37 -24.50 -19.15
CA LEU A 363 17.38 -24.90 -20.13
C LEU A 363 17.52 -23.92 -21.29
N ASP A 364 16.42 -23.23 -21.64
CA ASP A 364 16.36 -22.14 -22.62
C ASP A 364 16.80 -20.78 -22.04
N LYS A 365 17.32 -20.76 -20.81
CA LYS A 365 17.75 -19.58 -20.02
C LYS A 365 16.63 -18.64 -19.55
N THR A 366 15.38 -18.91 -19.88
CA THR A 366 14.25 -18.10 -19.41
C THR A 366 14.01 -18.27 -17.91
N GLU A 367 13.51 -17.21 -17.28
CA GLU A 367 13.13 -17.22 -15.86
C GLU A 367 11.65 -17.60 -15.69
N SER A 368 11.36 -18.44 -14.70
CA SER A 368 10.00 -18.76 -14.24
C SER A 368 9.90 -18.62 -12.73
N ALA A 369 8.66 -18.55 -12.23
CA ALA A 369 8.39 -18.56 -10.80
C ALA A 369 9.05 -19.79 -10.12
N PRO A 370 9.55 -19.65 -8.89
CA PRO A 370 10.22 -20.73 -8.17
C PRO A 370 9.21 -21.85 -7.81
N ARG A 371 9.72 -23.06 -7.58
CA ARG A 371 8.89 -24.19 -7.14
C ARG A 371 8.60 -24.11 -5.63
N MET A 372 7.40 -24.50 -5.23
CA MET A 372 7.07 -24.78 -3.83
C MET A 372 7.91 -25.96 -3.31
N ALA A 373 8.23 -25.95 -2.00
CA ALA A 373 9.09 -26.96 -1.39
C ALA A 373 8.46 -28.38 -1.40
N PRO A 374 9.26 -29.47 -1.48
CA PRO A 374 8.76 -30.83 -1.38
C PRO A 374 8.06 -31.06 -0.01
N GLY A 375 6.82 -31.54 -0.02
CA GLY A 375 5.99 -31.72 1.19
C GLY A 375 4.82 -30.74 1.34
N SER A 376 4.74 -29.72 0.49
CA SER A 376 3.57 -28.85 0.35
C SER A 376 2.33 -29.66 -0.13
N PRO A 377 1.09 -29.24 0.19
CA PRO A 377 -0.10 -29.95 -0.31
C PRO A 377 -0.06 -30.08 -1.83
N LYS A 378 -0.24 -31.31 -2.34
CA LYS A 378 -0.25 -31.62 -3.78
C LYS A 378 -1.56 -31.13 -4.42
N ILE A 379 -1.66 -29.82 -4.65
CA ILE A 379 -2.79 -29.19 -5.35
C ILE A 379 -2.61 -29.34 -6.87
N CYS A 380 -1.37 -29.23 -7.36
CA CYS A 380 -1.09 -29.26 -8.78
C CYS A 380 -1.02 -30.67 -9.35
N HIS A 381 -1.45 -30.82 -10.61
CA HIS A 381 -1.54 -32.09 -11.36
C HIS A 381 -0.17 -32.72 -11.74
N GLY A 382 0.95 -32.15 -11.28
CA GLY A 382 2.31 -32.52 -11.68
C GLY A 382 3.30 -32.64 -10.50
N GLU A 383 4.60 -32.62 -10.78
CA GLU A 383 5.65 -32.78 -9.76
C GLU A 383 5.77 -31.58 -8.80
N PHE A 384 5.28 -30.38 -9.16
CA PHE A 384 5.39 -29.17 -8.35
C PHE A 384 4.31 -28.12 -8.67
N CYS A 385 4.14 -27.14 -7.76
CA CYS A 385 3.41 -25.89 -7.95
C CYS A 385 4.37 -24.69 -7.95
N PHE A 386 4.01 -23.60 -8.62
CA PHE A 386 4.73 -22.33 -8.50
C PHE A 386 4.50 -21.66 -7.14
N LEU A 387 5.52 -20.96 -6.67
CA LEU A 387 5.51 -20.13 -5.46
C LEU A 387 5.55 -18.64 -5.87
N ALA A 388 4.62 -17.85 -5.36
CA ALA A 388 4.54 -16.40 -5.54
C ALA A 388 3.93 -15.74 -4.30
N GLY A 389 3.74 -14.42 -4.33
CA GLY A 389 3.04 -13.67 -3.27
C GLY A 389 1.58 -14.07 -3.11
N ASP A 390 0.98 -14.60 -4.17
CA ASP A 390 -0.33 -15.24 -4.15
C ASP A 390 -0.24 -16.64 -4.77
N ILE A 391 -0.75 -17.63 -4.05
CA ILE A 391 -0.76 -19.02 -4.50
C ILE A 391 -1.63 -19.24 -5.75
N ARG A 392 -2.54 -18.28 -6.06
CA ARG A 392 -3.51 -18.32 -7.18
C ARG A 392 -2.80 -18.17 -8.51
N ILE A 393 -1.50 -17.87 -8.49
CA ILE A 393 -0.62 -18.07 -9.63
C ILE A 393 -0.84 -19.43 -10.32
N ASN A 394 -1.19 -20.49 -9.58
CA ASN A 394 -1.41 -21.83 -10.15
C ASN A 394 -2.84 -22.08 -10.65
N GLU A 395 -3.77 -21.12 -10.53
CA GLU A 395 -5.18 -21.32 -10.87
C GLU A 395 -5.35 -21.69 -12.34
N ASN A 396 -4.83 -20.91 -13.28
CA ASN A 396 -4.89 -21.23 -14.71
C ASN A 396 -3.65 -20.69 -15.46
N ALA A 397 -3.45 -21.17 -16.69
CA ALA A 397 -2.23 -20.84 -17.45
C ALA A 397 -2.12 -19.37 -17.86
N ALA A 398 -3.25 -18.68 -18.08
CA ALA A 398 -3.25 -17.26 -18.45
C ALA A 398 -2.73 -16.41 -17.28
N LEU A 399 -3.25 -16.66 -16.08
CA LEU A 399 -2.81 -16.00 -14.85
C LEU A 399 -1.35 -16.32 -14.50
N SER A 400 -0.93 -17.59 -14.56
CA SER A 400 0.47 -17.96 -14.30
C SER A 400 1.45 -17.25 -15.25
N SER A 401 1.04 -17.05 -16.51
CA SER A 401 1.83 -16.34 -17.52
C SER A 401 1.97 -14.85 -17.17
N MET A 402 0.89 -14.22 -16.71
CA MET A 402 0.90 -12.83 -16.24
C MET A 402 1.82 -12.64 -15.03
N HIS A 403 1.76 -13.52 -14.02
CA HIS A 403 2.69 -13.49 -12.89
C HIS A 403 4.16 -13.60 -13.33
N THR A 404 4.44 -14.47 -14.31
CA THR A 404 5.80 -14.67 -14.81
C THR A 404 6.33 -13.42 -15.51
N LEU A 405 5.49 -12.69 -16.26
CA LEU A 405 5.87 -11.41 -16.88
C LEU A 405 6.28 -10.36 -15.82
N TRP A 406 5.46 -10.16 -14.78
CA TRP A 406 5.76 -9.21 -13.71
C TRP A 406 7.01 -9.60 -12.88
N LEU A 407 7.22 -10.89 -12.66
CA LEU A 407 8.41 -11.42 -12.01
C LEU A 407 9.69 -11.11 -12.81
N ARG A 408 9.65 -11.36 -14.12
CA ARG A 408 10.77 -11.04 -15.03
C ARG A 408 11.05 -9.54 -15.04
N GLU A 409 9.99 -8.71 -15.07
CA GLU A 409 10.15 -7.25 -15.08
C GLU A 409 10.82 -6.75 -13.80
N HIS A 410 10.43 -7.28 -12.64
CA HIS A 410 11.11 -6.99 -11.38
C HIS A 410 12.62 -7.28 -11.46
N ASN A 411 13.00 -8.50 -11.86
CA ASN A 411 14.41 -8.88 -11.92
C ASN A 411 15.19 -8.07 -12.98
N ARG A 412 14.56 -7.73 -14.10
CA ARG A 412 15.15 -6.86 -15.14
C ARG A 412 15.45 -5.47 -14.59
N VAL A 413 14.47 -4.84 -13.92
CA VAL A 413 14.63 -3.51 -13.31
C VAL A 413 15.66 -3.54 -12.18
N ALA A 414 15.64 -4.56 -11.31
CA ALA A 414 16.61 -4.72 -10.23
C ALA A 414 18.05 -4.80 -10.76
N ARG A 415 18.31 -5.59 -11.81
CA ARG A 415 19.62 -5.69 -12.47
C ARG A 415 20.06 -4.37 -13.10
N ALA A 416 19.14 -3.66 -13.75
CA ALA A 416 19.42 -2.35 -14.34
C ALA A 416 19.76 -1.32 -13.27
N LEU A 417 19.01 -1.27 -12.16
CA LEU A 417 19.28 -0.39 -11.03
C LEU A 417 20.59 -0.74 -10.32
N ALA A 418 20.93 -2.03 -10.18
CA ALA A 418 22.19 -2.46 -9.60
C ALA A 418 23.39 -2.03 -10.46
N SER A 419 23.23 -2.07 -11.79
CA SER A 419 24.24 -1.59 -12.74
C SER A 419 24.37 -0.07 -12.71
N LEU A 420 23.25 0.64 -12.57
CA LEU A 420 23.18 2.10 -12.52
C LEU A 420 23.67 2.67 -11.19
N ASN A 421 23.44 1.95 -10.09
CA ASN A 421 23.76 2.34 -8.72
C ASN A 421 24.56 1.21 -8.01
N PRO A 422 25.85 1.00 -8.35
CA PRO A 422 26.65 -0.10 -7.77
C PRO A 422 26.82 -0.04 -6.25
N HIS A 423 26.53 1.11 -5.64
CA HIS A 423 26.61 1.36 -4.20
C HIS A 423 25.33 1.00 -3.44
N TRP A 424 24.23 0.66 -4.13
CA TRP A 424 23.00 0.24 -3.46
C TRP A 424 23.12 -1.20 -2.96
N GLY A 425 22.79 -1.40 -1.68
CA GLY A 425 22.64 -2.73 -1.11
C GLY A 425 21.33 -3.40 -1.54
N ASP A 426 21.24 -4.72 -1.33
CA ASP A 426 20.09 -5.56 -1.70
C ASP A 426 18.74 -4.98 -1.28
N TYR A 427 18.64 -4.48 -0.04
CA TYR A 427 17.39 -3.91 0.48
C TYR A 427 16.92 -2.69 -0.32
N VAL A 428 17.82 -1.76 -0.66
CA VAL A 428 17.47 -0.55 -1.41
C VAL A 428 17.09 -0.92 -2.85
N LEU A 429 17.85 -1.83 -3.47
CA LEU A 429 17.54 -2.34 -4.80
C LEU A 429 16.15 -2.97 -4.84
N PHE A 430 15.83 -3.84 -3.88
CA PHE A 430 14.53 -4.49 -3.80
C PHE A 430 13.39 -3.49 -3.63
N GLU A 431 13.48 -2.57 -2.66
CA GLU A 431 12.39 -1.64 -2.36
C GLU A 431 12.18 -0.59 -3.47
N GLU A 432 13.25 -0.07 -4.08
CA GLU A 432 13.10 0.83 -5.25
C GLU A 432 12.56 0.09 -6.47
N THR A 433 13.01 -1.14 -6.72
CA THR A 433 12.45 -1.97 -7.79
C THR A 433 10.96 -2.22 -7.56
N ARG A 434 10.58 -2.69 -6.35
CA ARG A 434 9.19 -2.90 -5.96
C ARG A 434 8.35 -1.64 -6.18
N ARG A 435 8.87 -0.48 -5.80
CA ARG A 435 8.20 0.82 -5.99
C ARG A 435 8.01 1.19 -7.47
N ILE A 436 8.98 0.91 -8.33
CA ILE A 436 8.86 1.11 -9.79
C ILE A 436 7.80 0.18 -10.37
N ILE A 437 7.86 -1.12 -10.07
CA ILE A 437 6.89 -2.11 -10.56
C ILE A 437 5.45 -1.75 -10.17
N ILE A 438 5.25 -1.30 -8.93
CA ILE A 438 3.94 -0.84 -8.47
C ILE A 438 3.48 0.39 -9.27
N ALA A 439 4.37 1.35 -9.52
CA ALA A 439 4.05 2.54 -10.29
C ALA A 439 3.70 2.22 -11.75
N GLU A 440 4.43 1.30 -12.38
CA GLU A 440 4.16 0.79 -13.72
C GLU A 440 2.80 0.08 -13.80
N MET A 441 2.52 -0.80 -12.85
CA MET A 441 1.25 -1.53 -12.77
C MET A 441 0.08 -0.57 -12.56
N GLN A 442 0.18 0.37 -11.62
CA GLN A 442 -0.84 1.41 -11.42
C GLN A 442 -1.03 2.22 -12.70
N HIS A 443 0.04 2.61 -13.40
CA HIS A 443 -0.08 3.35 -14.64
C HIS A 443 -0.84 2.55 -15.71
N ILE A 444 -0.42 1.32 -16.01
CA ILE A 444 -1.07 0.44 -17.00
C ILE A 444 -2.55 0.22 -16.65
N VAL A 445 -2.87 0.00 -15.38
CA VAL A 445 -4.26 -0.21 -14.93
C VAL A 445 -5.14 0.99 -15.22
N TYR A 446 -4.72 2.21 -14.85
CA TYR A 446 -5.54 3.41 -15.05
C TYR A 446 -5.46 3.96 -16.48
N ALA A 447 -4.38 3.68 -17.23
CA ALA A 447 -4.18 4.18 -18.59
C ALA A 447 -4.78 3.27 -19.68
N GLU A 448 -4.68 1.95 -19.52
CA GLU A 448 -5.02 0.98 -20.58
C GLU A 448 -6.20 0.08 -20.19
N MET A 449 -6.15 -0.53 -18.99
CA MET A 449 -7.14 -1.54 -18.60
C MET A 449 -8.50 -0.94 -18.23
N LEU A 450 -8.52 0.01 -17.29
CA LEU A 450 -9.75 0.56 -16.75
C LEU A 450 -10.63 1.29 -17.77
N PRO A 451 -10.10 2.10 -18.73
CA PRO A 451 -10.91 2.68 -19.80
C PRO A 451 -11.64 1.65 -20.66
N THR A 452 -11.04 0.47 -20.86
CA THR A 452 -11.65 -0.65 -21.61
C THR A 452 -12.78 -1.30 -20.81
N ILE A 453 -12.65 -1.34 -19.47
CA ILE A 453 -13.68 -1.86 -18.57
C ILE A 453 -14.90 -0.93 -18.51
N ILE A 454 -14.71 0.33 -18.10
CA ILE A 454 -15.83 1.22 -17.73
C ILE A 454 -16.19 2.28 -18.79
N GLY A 455 -15.42 2.36 -19.88
CA GLY A 455 -15.59 3.34 -20.95
C GLY A 455 -15.07 4.73 -20.62
N SER A 456 -14.88 5.54 -21.67
CA SER A 456 -14.28 6.88 -21.55
C SER A 456 -15.14 7.88 -20.77
N GLU A 457 -16.47 7.78 -20.82
CA GLU A 457 -17.36 8.70 -20.09
C GLU A 457 -17.15 8.62 -18.57
N LEU A 458 -17.08 7.41 -18.03
CA LEU A 458 -16.92 7.21 -16.59
C LEU A 458 -15.49 7.53 -16.13
N MET A 459 -14.48 7.27 -16.97
CA MET A 459 -13.11 7.69 -16.70
C MET A 459 -12.99 9.20 -16.46
N GLU A 460 -13.68 10.01 -17.28
CA GLU A 460 -13.73 11.47 -17.09
C GLU A 460 -14.57 11.87 -15.88
N ARG A 461 -15.78 11.32 -15.74
CA ARG A 461 -16.71 11.67 -14.64
C ARG A 461 -16.10 11.42 -13.27
N TYR A 462 -15.37 10.32 -13.10
CA TYR A 462 -14.73 9.94 -11.84
C TYR A 462 -13.25 10.39 -11.74
N LYS A 463 -12.73 11.09 -12.76
CA LYS A 463 -11.36 11.63 -12.82
C LYS A 463 -10.29 10.56 -12.59
N LEU A 464 -10.45 9.43 -13.27
CA LEU A 464 -9.62 8.24 -13.08
C LEU A 464 -8.40 8.24 -14.00
N ARG A 465 -8.43 8.97 -15.13
CA ARG A 465 -7.28 9.06 -16.05
C ARG A 465 -6.01 9.55 -15.32
N PRO A 466 -4.85 8.95 -15.62
CA PRO A 466 -3.55 9.49 -15.26
C PRO A 466 -3.35 10.91 -15.79
N LEU A 467 -2.54 11.71 -15.10
CA LEU A 467 -2.15 13.02 -15.59
C LEU A 467 -1.09 12.89 -16.69
N SER A 468 -1.06 13.82 -17.64
CA SER A 468 0.00 13.91 -18.65
C SER A 468 1.28 14.55 -18.11
N SER A 469 1.18 15.39 -17.08
CA SER A 469 2.30 16.05 -16.42
C SER A 469 1.94 16.49 -15.00
N GLY A 470 2.94 16.82 -14.18
CA GLY A 470 2.74 17.28 -12.81
C GLY A 470 2.42 16.16 -11.81
N TYR A 471 1.85 16.54 -10.67
CA TYR A 471 1.49 15.64 -9.56
C TYR A 471 -0.03 15.58 -9.37
N PHE A 472 -0.50 14.47 -8.83
CA PHE A 472 -1.86 14.32 -8.33
C PHE A 472 -1.92 14.80 -6.88
N GLU A 473 -2.80 15.77 -6.60
CA GLU A 473 -2.87 16.46 -5.29
C GLU A 473 -4.16 16.11 -4.50
N ASN A 474 -4.98 15.17 -4.99
CA ASN A 474 -6.30 14.88 -4.42
C ASN A 474 -6.33 13.63 -3.52
N TYR A 475 -5.20 13.21 -2.96
CA TYR A 475 -5.18 12.19 -1.91
C TYR A 475 -6.06 12.66 -0.72
N ASN A 476 -6.96 11.79 -0.27
CA ASN A 476 -7.91 12.10 0.81
C ASN A 476 -7.70 11.16 1.99
N ILE A 477 -7.07 11.68 3.05
CA ILE A 477 -6.83 10.95 4.29
C ILE A 477 -8.10 10.51 5.04
N ASN A 478 -9.27 11.09 4.72
CA ASN A 478 -10.54 10.73 5.34
C ASN A 478 -11.33 9.70 4.52
N LEU A 479 -10.80 9.25 3.38
CA LEU A 479 -11.40 8.20 2.56
C LEU A 479 -10.85 6.85 3.01
N ASP A 480 -11.75 5.89 3.25
CA ASP A 480 -11.38 4.50 3.55
C ASP A 480 -10.99 3.78 2.24
N PRO A 481 -9.71 3.42 2.02
CA PRO A 481 -9.26 2.73 0.82
C PRO A 481 -9.68 1.26 0.74
N SER A 482 -10.34 0.69 1.75
CA SER A 482 -10.68 -0.74 1.75
C SER A 482 -11.48 -1.16 0.52
N THR A 483 -11.08 -2.27 -0.11
CA THR A 483 -11.83 -2.89 -1.21
C THR A 483 -13.24 -3.20 -0.71
N THR A 484 -14.24 -2.81 -1.48
CA THR A 484 -15.64 -3.06 -1.13
C THR A 484 -16.02 -4.51 -1.35
N ASN A 485 -16.86 -5.02 -0.47
CA ASN A 485 -17.28 -6.42 -0.47
C ASN A 485 -17.98 -6.78 -1.77
N GLU A 486 -18.78 -5.86 -2.30
CA GLU A 486 -19.50 -6.02 -3.54
C GLU A 486 -18.57 -6.05 -4.75
N ALA A 487 -17.54 -5.19 -4.77
CA ALA A 487 -16.52 -5.25 -5.81
C ALA A 487 -15.73 -6.58 -5.76
N ALA A 488 -15.26 -6.96 -4.57
CA ALA A 488 -14.43 -8.15 -4.35
C ALA A 488 -15.14 -9.48 -4.62
N SER A 489 -16.32 -9.68 -4.03
CA SER A 489 -17.01 -10.98 -4.05
C SER A 489 -17.87 -11.19 -5.30
N VAL A 490 -18.22 -10.11 -6.00
CA VAL A 490 -19.16 -10.16 -7.14
C VAL A 490 -18.60 -9.47 -8.37
N VAL A 491 -18.39 -8.15 -8.34
CA VAL A 491 -18.23 -7.37 -9.59
C VAL A 491 -16.92 -7.69 -10.32
N LEU A 492 -15.79 -7.80 -9.61
CA LEU A 492 -14.49 -8.13 -10.23
C LEU A 492 -14.48 -9.51 -10.91
N ASN A 493 -15.41 -10.40 -10.58
CA ASN A 493 -15.52 -11.73 -11.18
C ASN A 493 -16.14 -11.71 -12.59
N PHE A 494 -16.51 -10.54 -13.14
CA PHE A 494 -17.01 -10.43 -14.52
C PHE A 494 -16.02 -11.02 -15.54
N VAL A 495 -14.72 -10.99 -15.24
CA VAL A 495 -13.64 -11.53 -16.09
C VAL A 495 -13.84 -13.01 -16.45
N ILE A 496 -14.53 -13.78 -15.61
CA ILE A 496 -14.82 -15.20 -15.86
C ILE A 496 -15.75 -15.38 -17.07
N SER A 497 -16.66 -14.44 -17.33
CA SER A 497 -17.51 -14.47 -18.53
C SER A 497 -16.71 -14.26 -19.81
N MET A 498 -15.61 -13.52 -19.72
CA MET A 498 -14.74 -13.18 -20.86
C MET A 498 -13.69 -14.25 -21.14
N MET A 499 -13.53 -15.24 -20.25
CA MET A 499 -12.56 -16.30 -20.40
C MET A 499 -13.02 -17.34 -21.44
N PRO A 500 -12.23 -17.65 -22.49
CA PRO A 500 -12.61 -18.65 -23.48
C PRO A 500 -12.48 -20.08 -22.93
N GLY A 501 -13.20 -21.03 -23.55
CA GLY A 501 -13.08 -22.46 -23.21
C GLY A 501 -11.74 -23.12 -23.59
N HIS A 502 -10.86 -22.42 -24.30
CA HIS A 502 -9.52 -22.91 -24.64
C HIS A 502 -8.54 -21.75 -24.77
N LEU A 503 -7.26 -22.02 -24.53
CA LEU A 503 -6.15 -21.10 -24.79
C LEU A 503 -5.39 -21.56 -26.04
N GLU A 504 -5.00 -20.60 -26.89
CA GLU A 504 -4.22 -20.85 -28.10
C GLU A 504 -2.69 -20.81 -27.83
N TYR A 505 -1.93 -21.65 -28.53
CA TYR A 505 -0.46 -21.58 -28.58
C TYR A 505 -0.03 -20.97 -29.90
N LEU A 506 0.72 -19.87 -29.85
CA LEU A 506 1.32 -19.25 -31.03
C LEU A 506 2.84 -19.46 -31.03
N ASP A 507 3.37 -19.85 -32.19
CA ASP A 507 4.81 -20.04 -32.39
C ASP A 507 5.54 -18.68 -32.45
N LEU A 508 6.63 -18.56 -31.68
CA LEU A 508 7.46 -17.37 -31.55
C LEU A 508 8.12 -16.91 -32.87
N HIS A 509 8.32 -17.81 -33.84
CA HIS A 509 9.09 -17.49 -35.06
C HIS A 509 8.25 -17.15 -36.28
N ASN A 510 7.04 -17.70 -36.40
CA ASN A 510 6.20 -17.55 -37.60
C ASN A 510 4.77 -17.05 -37.31
N SER A 511 4.42 -16.79 -36.04
CA SER A 511 3.05 -16.42 -35.62
C SER A 511 1.96 -17.39 -36.09
N THR A 512 2.32 -18.62 -36.46
CA THR A 512 1.39 -19.65 -36.93
C THR A 512 0.73 -20.33 -35.73
N ARG A 513 -0.60 -20.40 -35.71
CA ARG A 513 -1.38 -21.11 -34.69
C ARG A 513 -0.96 -22.58 -34.69
N ARG A 514 -0.35 -23.04 -33.59
CA ARG A 514 0.21 -24.39 -33.52
C ARG A 514 -0.80 -25.41 -33.01
N ASN A 515 -1.49 -25.09 -31.91
CA ASN A 515 -2.47 -25.94 -31.23
C ASN A 515 -3.34 -25.11 -30.26
N ARG A 516 -4.32 -25.75 -29.61
CA ARG A 516 -5.13 -25.18 -28.52
C ARG A 516 -5.24 -26.17 -27.36
N VAL A 517 -5.37 -25.67 -26.13
CA VAL A 517 -5.62 -26.47 -24.93
C VAL A 517 -6.92 -26.02 -24.29
N GLU A 518 -7.77 -26.97 -23.91
CA GLU A 518 -8.96 -26.67 -23.10
C GLU A 518 -8.53 -26.03 -21.79
N ILE A 519 -9.16 -24.93 -21.42
CA ILE A 519 -8.76 -24.19 -20.22
C ILE A 519 -8.88 -25.06 -18.96
N SER A 520 -9.86 -25.98 -18.90
CA SER A 520 -10.01 -26.92 -17.79
C SER A 520 -8.78 -27.80 -17.54
N LYS A 521 -7.96 -28.04 -18.57
CA LYS A 521 -6.72 -28.84 -18.48
C LYS A 521 -5.52 -28.01 -18.00
N THR A 522 -5.65 -26.69 -18.01
CA THR A 522 -4.60 -25.77 -17.55
C THR A 522 -4.70 -25.45 -16.07
N PHE A 523 -5.84 -25.75 -15.44
CA PHE A 523 -6.00 -25.49 -14.01
C PHE A 523 -5.02 -26.31 -13.19
N TYR A 524 -4.26 -25.64 -12.31
CA TYR A 524 -3.26 -26.27 -11.44
C TYR A 524 -2.23 -27.14 -12.20
N ALA A 525 -1.98 -26.81 -13.47
CA ALA A 525 -1.08 -27.52 -14.36
C ALA A 525 0.21 -26.73 -14.61
N SER A 526 0.97 -26.43 -13.54
CA SER A 526 2.16 -25.55 -13.59
C SER A 526 3.23 -26.00 -14.60
N ASN A 527 3.29 -27.30 -14.93
CA ASN A 527 4.19 -27.83 -15.95
C ASN A 527 3.87 -27.35 -17.38
N GLU A 528 2.60 -27.18 -17.72
CA GLU A 528 2.16 -26.68 -19.02
C GLU A 528 2.63 -25.24 -19.22
N VAL A 529 2.39 -24.39 -18.21
CA VAL A 529 2.83 -23.00 -18.19
C VAL A 529 4.35 -22.90 -18.21
N ARG A 530 5.03 -23.65 -17.33
CA ARG A 530 6.50 -23.65 -17.26
C ARG A 530 7.09 -23.91 -18.64
N SER A 531 6.44 -24.75 -19.45
CA SER A 531 6.98 -25.17 -20.74
C SER A 531 6.71 -24.19 -21.88
N HIS A 532 5.57 -23.48 -21.83
CA HIS A 532 5.02 -22.73 -22.97
C HIS A 532 4.59 -21.28 -22.62
N THR A 533 5.23 -20.64 -21.63
CA THR A 533 4.82 -19.32 -21.14
C THR A 533 4.76 -18.27 -22.27
N ASN A 534 5.79 -18.19 -23.11
CA ASN A 534 5.86 -17.16 -24.15
C ASN A 534 4.83 -17.42 -25.27
N GLU A 535 4.58 -18.70 -25.59
CA GLU A 535 3.55 -19.11 -26.55
C GLU A 535 2.14 -18.80 -26.06
N PHE A 536 1.89 -18.92 -24.74
CA PHE A 536 0.65 -18.48 -24.12
C PHE A 536 0.51 -16.95 -24.15
N VAL A 537 1.57 -16.20 -23.83
CA VAL A 537 1.56 -14.72 -23.93
C VAL A 537 1.20 -14.27 -25.34
N LEU A 538 1.84 -14.83 -26.37
CA LEU A 538 1.51 -14.55 -27.77
C LEU A 538 0.09 -14.98 -28.14
N GLY A 539 -0.35 -16.15 -27.70
CA GLY A 539 -1.72 -16.60 -27.93
C GLY A 539 -2.75 -15.69 -27.30
N MET A 540 -2.51 -15.21 -26.08
CA MET A 540 -3.41 -14.29 -25.40
C MET A 540 -3.53 -12.92 -26.08
N LEU A 541 -2.48 -12.47 -26.77
CA LEU A 541 -2.48 -11.20 -27.52
C LEU A 541 -3.31 -11.29 -28.80
N ALA A 542 -3.27 -12.44 -29.48
CA ALA A 542 -3.95 -12.67 -30.75
C ALA A 542 -5.38 -13.23 -30.59
N GLN A 543 -5.63 -13.98 -29.53
CA GLN A 543 -6.92 -14.63 -29.29
C GLN A 543 -7.94 -13.63 -28.74
N HIS A 544 -9.11 -13.59 -29.35
CA HIS A 544 -10.25 -12.83 -28.84
C HIS A 544 -10.71 -13.38 -27.48
N ALA A 545 -10.97 -12.49 -26.53
CA ALA A 545 -11.74 -12.83 -25.33
C ALA A 545 -13.20 -13.14 -25.71
N GLN A 546 -13.96 -13.77 -24.82
CA GLN A 546 -15.42 -13.82 -24.93
C GLN A 546 -16.03 -12.46 -24.55
N ALA A 547 -17.26 -12.21 -24.97
CA ALA A 547 -18.02 -11.03 -24.59
C ALA A 547 -18.27 -11.02 -23.06
N GLY A 548 -18.25 -9.83 -22.46
CA GLY A 548 -18.60 -9.64 -21.04
C GLY A 548 -20.13 -9.65 -20.85
N ASP A 549 -20.77 -10.76 -21.16
CA ASP A 549 -22.22 -10.93 -21.14
C ASP A 549 -22.64 -12.17 -20.31
N GLU A 550 -23.94 -12.48 -20.29
CA GLU A 550 -24.45 -13.55 -19.43
C GLU A 550 -23.93 -14.95 -19.80
N TYR A 551 -23.32 -15.15 -20.97
CA TYR A 551 -22.87 -16.47 -21.43
C TYR A 551 -21.49 -16.80 -20.88
N ILE A 552 -21.34 -17.97 -20.25
CA ILE A 552 -20.08 -18.40 -19.64
C ILE A 552 -19.74 -19.79 -20.16
N SER A 553 -18.48 -19.96 -20.57
CA SER A 553 -17.95 -21.22 -21.10
C SER A 553 -18.25 -22.40 -20.17
N VAL A 554 -18.65 -23.55 -20.74
CA VAL A 554 -18.92 -24.77 -19.95
C VAL A 554 -17.69 -25.22 -19.18
N GLU A 555 -16.50 -24.82 -19.64
CA GLU A 555 -15.23 -25.13 -19.01
C GLU A 555 -15.06 -24.44 -17.64
N MET A 556 -15.72 -23.29 -17.43
CA MET A 556 -15.79 -22.59 -16.14
C MET A 556 -17.00 -23.07 -15.30
N THR A 557 -18.02 -23.64 -15.94
CA THR A 557 -19.25 -24.10 -15.28
C THR A 557 -19.30 -25.62 -15.03
N LYS A 558 -18.26 -26.37 -15.40
CA LYS A 558 -18.10 -27.80 -15.07
C LYS A 558 -17.15 -27.94 -13.87
N THR A 559 -17.21 -29.07 -13.17
CA THR A 559 -16.24 -29.34 -12.09
C THR A 559 -14.82 -29.26 -12.65
N GLN A 560 -14.03 -28.36 -12.08
CA GLN A 560 -12.60 -28.32 -12.27
C GLN A 560 -12.03 -29.60 -11.67
N THR A 561 -11.72 -30.57 -12.53
CA THR A 561 -11.34 -31.91 -12.09
C THR A 561 -9.89 -31.84 -11.66
N ILE A 562 -9.65 -31.72 -10.36
CA ILE A 562 -8.28 -31.72 -9.84
C ILE A 562 -7.93 -33.12 -9.36
N ASN A 563 -6.74 -33.59 -9.74
CA ASN A 563 -6.33 -34.99 -9.54
C ASN A 563 -6.02 -35.21 -8.06
N THR A 564 -6.94 -35.83 -7.32
CA THR A 564 -6.58 -36.80 -6.26
C THR A 564 -7.81 -37.65 -5.94
N THR A 565 -7.53 -38.95 -5.77
CA THR A 565 -8.19 -40.05 -5.03
C THR A 565 -9.52 -39.89 -4.27
N LEU A 566 -10.14 -38.72 -4.09
CA LEU A 566 -11.28 -38.50 -3.18
C LEU A 566 -12.66 -38.32 -3.79
N HIS A 567 -12.82 -38.34 -5.12
CA HIS A 567 -14.15 -38.34 -5.78
C HIS A 567 -15.09 -37.15 -5.40
N GLN A 568 -14.58 -36.10 -4.74
CA GLN A 568 -15.35 -34.94 -4.32
C GLN A 568 -15.12 -33.76 -5.29
N PRO A 569 -16.16 -33.30 -6.00
CA PRO A 569 -16.07 -32.24 -7.00
C PRO A 569 -16.09 -30.89 -6.29
N SER A 570 -15.26 -29.97 -6.79
CA SER A 570 -15.41 -28.56 -6.46
C SER A 570 -16.69 -28.01 -7.12
N PRO A 571 -17.34 -26.99 -6.50
CA PRO A 571 -18.46 -26.29 -7.13
C PRO A 571 -17.99 -25.63 -8.43
N ASP A 572 -18.89 -25.44 -9.39
CA ASP A 572 -18.55 -24.62 -10.55
C ASP A 572 -18.38 -23.15 -10.15
N THR A 573 -17.47 -22.45 -10.81
CA THR A 573 -17.03 -21.11 -10.40
C THR A 573 -18.20 -20.12 -10.34
N VAL A 574 -19.13 -20.21 -11.29
CA VAL A 574 -20.33 -19.34 -11.34
C VAL A 574 -21.26 -19.57 -10.15
N SER A 575 -21.59 -20.82 -9.83
CA SER A 575 -22.44 -21.08 -8.66
C SER A 575 -21.73 -20.67 -7.37
N ALA A 576 -20.41 -20.84 -7.28
CA ALA A 576 -19.63 -20.39 -6.13
C ALA A 576 -19.69 -18.86 -5.96
N ILE A 577 -19.65 -18.07 -7.04
CA ILE A 577 -19.79 -16.60 -6.98
C ILE A 577 -21.19 -16.19 -6.51
N ILE A 578 -22.23 -16.78 -7.08
CA ILE A 578 -23.63 -16.48 -6.68
C ILE A 578 -23.86 -16.86 -5.21
N GLN A 579 -23.40 -18.04 -4.80
CA GLN A 579 -23.51 -18.52 -3.42
C GLN A 579 -22.72 -17.61 -2.46
N ARG A 580 -21.54 -17.13 -2.88
CA ARG A 580 -20.70 -16.21 -2.12
C ARG A 580 -21.31 -14.83 -1.97
N GLY A 581 -21.94 -14.29 -3.01
CA GLY A 581 -22.71 -13.05 -2.89
C GLY A 581 -23.82 -13.15 -1.84
N ARG A 582 -24.49 -14.30 -1.73
CA ARG A 582 -25.51 -14.55 -0.69
C ARG A 582 -24.91 -14.71 0.71
N ASP A 583 -23.79 -15.42 0.83
CA ASP A 583 -23.04 -15.58 2.08
C ASP A 583 -22.47 -14.26 2.61
N HIS A 584 -22.07 -13.37 1.71
CA HIS A 584 -21.54 -12.04 2.03
C HIS A 584 -22.62 -10.99 2.33
N GLY A 585 -23.90 -11.39 2.26
CA GLY A 585 -25.03 -10.50 2.44
C GLY A 585 -25.05 -9.39 1.39
N VAL A 586 -24.62 -9.65 0.15
CA VAL A 586 -24.68 -8.66 -0.93
C VAL A 586 -26.14 -8.45 -1.32
N PRO A 587 -26.66 -7.20 -1.27
CA PRO A 587 -28.01 -6.88 -1.69
C PRO A 587 -28.32 -7.29 -3.13
N GLY A 588 -29.60 -7.40 -3.46
CA GLY A 588 -30.07 -7.69 -4.82
C GLY A 588 -29.60 -6.66 -5.86
N TYR A 589 -29.57 -7.07 -7.13
CA TYR A 589 -29.16 -6.27 -8.28
C TYR A 589 -29.85 -4.89 -8.36
N THR A 590 -31.15 -4.84 -8.08
CA THR A 590 -31.93 -3.60 -8.16
C THR A 590 -31.53 -2.55 -7.12
N ALA A 591 -31.03 -2.97 -5.95
CA ALA A 591 -30.53 -2.05 -4.93
C ALA A 591 -29.31 -1.27 -5.45
N PHE A 592 -28.40 -1.93 -6.16
CA PHE A 592 -27.24 -1.27 -6.76
C PHE A 592 -27.59 -0.38 -7.94
N ARG A 593 -28.60 -0.75 -8.74
CA ARG A 593 -29.14 0.16 -9.76
C ARG A 593 -29.68 1.46 -9.16
N ARG A 594 -30.44 1.36 -8.06
CA ARG A 594 -30.95 2.53 -7.33
C ARG A 594 -29.80 3.35 -6.74
N PHE A 595 -28.82 2.69 -6.14
CA PHE A 595 -27.61 3.34 -5.61
C PHE A 595 -26.85 4.15 -6.67
N CYS A 596 -26.67 3.56 -7.86
CA CYS A 596 -26.03 4.22 -9.01
C CYS A 596 -26.94 5.24 -9.74
N GLY A 597 -28.19 5.43 -9.30
CA GLY A 597 -29.13 6.35 -9.93
C GLY A 597 -29.52 5.96 -11.36
N LEU A 598 -29.54 4.67 -11.66
CA LEU A 598 -29.80 4.13 -13.00
C LEU A 598 -31.30 4.11 -13.34
N THR A 599 -31.63 4.47 -14.58
CA THR A 599 -33.01 4.44 -15.12
C THR A 599 -33.14 3.41 -16.25
N PRO A 600 -34.33 2.81 -16.45
CA PRO A 600 -35.54 2.95 -15.64
C PRO A 600 -35.42 2.24 -14.27
N PRO A 601 -36.21 2.66 -13.25
CA PRO A 601 -36.36 1.87 -12.04
C PRO A 601 -37.05 0.55 -12.39
N LEU A 602 -36.55 -0.55 -11.82
CA LEU A 602 -37.09 -1.89 -12.07
C LEU A 602 -38.08 -2.25 -10.96
N GLN A 603 -39.34 -2.50 -11.32
CA GLN A 603 -40.38 -3.01 -10.42
C GLN A 603 -40.90 -4.39 -10.86
N ARG A 604 -40.81 -4.68 -12.15
CA ARG A 604 -41.26 -5.93 -12.78
C ARG A 604 -40.28 -6.34 -13.87
N PHE A 605 -40.28 -7.61 -14.24
CA PHE A 605 -39.31 -8.16 -15.20
C PHE A 605 -39.42 -7.50 -16.58
N GLU A 606 -40.60 -7.05 -16.99
CA GLU A 606 -40.80 -6.36 -18.28
C GLU A 606 -40.00 -5.04 -18.37
N ASP A 607 -39.75 -4.37 -17.24
CA ASP A 607 -38.97 -3.14 -17.20
C ASP A 607 -37.50 -3.39 -17.62
N MET A 608 -37.00 -4.62 -17.45
CA MET A 608 -35.64 -5.02 -17.80
C MET A 608 -35.42 -5.16 -19.31
N ALA A 609 -36.47 -5.30 -20.12
CA ALA A 609 -36.35 -5.56 -21.56
C ALA A 609 -35.68 -4.41 -22.36
N THR A 610 -35.52 -3.24 -21.74
CA THR A 610 -34.80 -2.10 -22.33
C THR A 610 -33.28 -2.20 -22.14
N ILE A 611 -32.81 -2.95 -21.15
CA ILE A 611 -31.41 -3.01 -20.72
C ILE A 611 -30.80 -4.42 -20.78
N ILE A 612 -31.65 -5.44 -20.79
CA ILE A 612 -31.30 -6.87 -20.85
C ILE A 612 -32.07 -7.48 -22.03
N THR A 613 -31.49 -8.50 -22.67
CA THR A 613 -32.13 -9.19 -23.80
C THR A 613 -33.49 -9.79 -23.40
N PRO A 614 -34.54 -9.72 -24.25
CA PRO A 614 -35.86 -10.26 -23.92
C PRO A 614 -35.87 -11.77 -23.62
N GLU A 615 -34.92 -12.53 -24.14
CA GLU A 615 -34.76 -13.96 -23.83
C GLU A 615 -34.29 -14.15 -22.38
N THR A 616 -33.25 -13.42 -21.97
CA THR A 616 -32.70 -13.48 -20.62
C THR A 616 -33.71 -12.97 -19.58
N VAL A 617 -34.49 -11.93 -19.91
CA VAL A 617 -35.61 -11.48 -19.05
C VAL A 617 -36.62 -12.59 -18.78
N LYS A 618 -36.98 -13.40 -19.79
CA LYS A 618 -37.89 -14.55 -19.59
C LYS A 618 -37.28 -15.62 -18.69
N LYS A 619 -35.99 -15.91 -18.83
CA LYS A 619 -35.28 -16.87 -17.97
C LYS A 619 -35.20 -16.37 -16.52
N LEU A 620 -34.95 -15.08 -16.32
CA LEU A 620 -34.95 -14.45 -14.99
C LEU A 620 -36.34 -14.52 -14.34
N ALA A 621 -37.39 -14.15 -15.07
CA ALA A 621 -38.77 -14.23 -14.60
C ALA A 621 -39.23 -15.67 -14.29
N PHE A 622 -38.61 -16.66 -14.92
CA PHE A 622 -38.85 -18.08 -14.63
C PHE A 622 -38.15 -18.55 -13.34
N LEU A 623 -36.96 -18.02 -13.03
CA LEU A 623 -36.16 -18.43 -11.87
C LEU A 623 -36.48 -17.66 -10.59
N TYR A 624 -36.66 -16.36 -10.70
CA TYR A 624 -36.84 -15.44 -9.58
C TYR A 624 -38.29 -14.98 -9.49
N GLN A 625 -38.78 -14.82 -8.26
CA GLN A 625 -40.17 -14.39 -8.03
C GLN A 625 -40.35 -12.89 -8.28
N THR A 626 -39.36 -12.08 -7.87
CA THR A 626 -39.37 -10.63 -8.06
C THR A 626 -38.05 -10.16 -8.62
N VAL A 627 -38.03 -8.97 -9.22
CA VAL A 627 -36.80 -8.35 -9.74
C VAL A 627 -35.78 -8.06 -8.64
N ASP A 628 -36.24 -7.83 -7.40
CA ASP A 628 -35.40 -7.52 -6.25
C ASP A 628 -34.64 -8.76 -5.74
N ASP A 629 -35.11 -9.96 -6.09
CA ASP A 629 -34.46 -11.22 -5.69
C ASP A 629 -33.25 -11.58 -6.58
N VAL A 630 -33.08 -10.90 -7.72
CA VAL A 630 -32.00 -11.19 -8.68
C VAL A 630 -30.64 -10.87 -8.05
N ASP A 631 -29.75 -11.86 -8.02
CA ASP A 631 -28.40 -11.70 -7.48
C ASP A 631 -27.59 -10.66 -8.30
N LEU A 632 -26.78 -9.84 -7.63
CA LEU A 632 -26.00 -8.77 -8.29
C LEU A 632 -25.14 -9.29 -9.45
N PHE A 633 -24.49 -10.44 -9.30
CA PHE A 633 -23.67 -11.03 -10.36
C PHE A 633 -24.48 -11.30 -11.63
N VAL A 634 -25.65 -11.90 -11.44
CA VAL A 634 -26.54 -12.37 -12.51
C VAL A 634 -27.14 -11.17 -13.25
N GLY A 635 -27.70 -10.23 -12.51
CA GLY A 635 -28.35 -9.05 -13.11
C GLY A 635 -27.34 -8.09 -13.75
N GLY A 636 -26.18 -7.87 -13.11
CA GLY A 636 -25.17 -6.94 -13.61
C GLY A 636 -24.44 -7.44 -14.85
N LEU A 637 -24.22 -8.76 -14.97
CA LEU A 637 -23.59 -9.36 -16.14
C LEU A 637 -24.55 -9.49 -17.33
N ALA A 638 -25.86 -9.64 -17.08
CA ALA A 638 -26.89 -9.69 -18.12
C ALA A 638 -27.19 -8.32 -18.76
N GLU A 639 -26.68 -7.22 -18.20
CA GLU A 639 -26.86 -5.88 -18.77
C GLU A 639 -26.14 -5.74 -20.10
N THR A 640 -26.78 -5.03 -21.02
CA THR A 640 -26.12 -4.60 -22.26
C THR A 640 -24.92 -3.70 -21.92
N PRO A 641 -23.70 -3.99 -22.42
CA PRO A 641 -22.53 -3.16 -22.17
C PRO A 641 -22.69 -1.70 -22.60
N LEU A 642 -22.03 -0.78 -21.87
CA LEU A 642 -21.96 0.62 -22.29
C LEU A 642 -21.14 0.78 -23.59
N GLU A 643 -21.41 1.83 -24.36
CA GLU A 643 -20.60 2.12 -25.55
C GLU A 643 -19.13 2.35 -25.19
N GLY A 644 -18.24 1.58 -25.82
CA GLY A 644 -16.81 1.63 -25.55
C GLY A 644 -16.38 0.98 -24.22
N ALA A 645 -17.23 0.16 -23.62
CA ALA A 645 -16.97 -0.60 -22.40
C ALA A 645 -17.29 -2.09 -22.62
N VAL A 646 -16.69 -2.97 -21.81
CA VAL A 646 -16.98 -4.43 -21.90
C VAL A 646 -18.09 -4.89 -20.94
N ILE A 647 -18.59 -4.01 -20.07
CA ILE A 647 -19.59 -4.32 -19.06
C ILE A 647 -20.74 -3.32 -19.03
N GLY A 648 -21.87 -3.74 -18.46
CA GLY A 648 -23.06 -2.94 -18.27
C GLY A 648 -22.93 -1.80 -17.25
N PRO A 649 -23.88 -0.85 -17.26
CA PRO A 649 -23.82 0.36 -16.43
C PRO A 649 -23.73 0.14 -14.92
N THR A 650 -24.33 -0.92 -14.37
CA THR A 650 -24.29 -1.19 -12.92
C THR A 650 -22.89 -1.58 -12.48
N PHE A 651 -22.28 -2.58 -13.14
CA PHE A 651 -20.89 -2.97 -12.85
C PHE A 651 -19.92 -1.82 -13.13
N ALA A 652 -20.13 -1.07 -14.22
CA ALA A 652 -19.27 0.06 -14.57
C ALA A 652 -19.30 1.16 -13.51
N CYS A 653 -20.48 1.46 -12.94
CA CYS A 653 -20.62 2.39 -11.81
C CYS A 653 -19.85 1.91 -10.57
N LEU A 654 -20.03 0.65 -10.17
CA LEU A 654 -19.41 0.10 -8.96
C LEU A 654 -17.89 -0.01 -9.08
N LEU A 655 -17.37 -0.43 -10.23
CA LEU A 655 -15.93 -0.45 -10.48
C LEU A 655 -15.35 0.96 -10.56
N ALA A 656 -16.02 1.91 -11.20
CA ALA A 656 -15.56 3.31 -11.22
C ALA A 656 -15.40 3.88 -9.80
N LEU A 657 -16.34 3.57 -8.90
CA LEU A 657 -16.26 3.96 -7.49
C LEU A 657 -15.12 3.21 -6.76
N GLN A 658 -14.97 1.90 -6.97
CA GLN A 658 -13.91 1.11 -6.34
C GLN A 658 -12.52 1.63 -6.74
N PHE A 659 -12.27 1.83 -8.03
CA PHE A 659 -11.00 2.37 -8.51
C PHE A 659 -10.79 3.84 -8.11
N GLN A 660 -11.87 4.61 -7.94
CA GLN A 660 -11.74 5.95 -7.35
C GLN A 660 -11.25 5.87 -5.90
N ILE A 661 -11.79 4.96 -5.10
CA ILE A 661 -11.37 4.73 -3.72
C ILE A 661 -9.90 4.28 -3.68
N SER A 662 -9.51 3.31 -4.51
CA SER A 662 -8.14 2.80 -4.57
C SER A 662 -7.13 3.87 -5.04
N LYS A 663 -7.52 4.84 -5.88
CA LYS A 663 -6.66 5.96 -6.29
C LYS A 663 -6.58 7.07 -5.24
N TYR A 664 -7.72 7.53 -4.72
CA TYR A 664 -7.80 8.72 -3.86
C TYR A 664 -7.48 8.41 -2.39
N GLY A 665 -7.66 7.16 -1.96
CA GLY A 665 -7.35 6.68 -0.61
C GLY A 665 -5.94 6.12 -0.45
N ASP A 666 -5.14 6.07 -1.52
CA ASP A 666 -3.78 5.54 -1.49
C ASP A 666 -2.73 6.66 -1.38
N ARG A 667 -2.09 6.78 -0.21
CA ARG A 667 -1.01 7.76 0.05
C ARG A 667 0.19 7.59 -0.89
N PHE A 668 0.40 6.38 -1.38
CA PHE A 668 1.55 6.03 -2.21
C PHE A 668 1.18 5.91 -3.70
N TYR A 669 -0.04 6.30 -4.11
CA TYR A 669 -0.42 6.35 -5.53
C TYR A 669 0.67 7.08 -6.32
N TYR A 670 1.13 6.49 -7.42
CA TYR A 670 2.43 6.84 -7.99
C TYR A 670 2.56 8.33 -8.37
N GLU A 671 1.45 9.01 -8.73
CA GLU A 671 1.44 10.44 -9.07
C GLU A 671 1.40 11.40 -7.87
N ASN A 672 1.30 10.92 -6.63
CA ASN A 672 1.21 11.79 -5.44
C ASN A 672 2.49 12.63 -5.21
N ASP A 673 2.31 13.80 -4.60
CA ASP A 673 3.39 14.73 -4.22
C ASP A 673 3.85 14.61 -2.76
N LEU A 674 3.41 13.56 -2.05
CA LEU A 674 3.60 13.40 -0.61
C LEU A 674 5.02 12.89 -0.28
N PRO A 675 5.87 13.66 0.43
CA PRO A 675 7.18 13.20 0.88
C PRO A 675 7.06 12.25 2.10
N PRO A 676 7.99 11.30 2.27
CA PRO A 676 9.15 11.01 1.43
C PRO A 676 8.84 10.06 0.24
N SER A 677 7.59 9.64 0.05
CA SER A 677 7.19 8.63 -0.95
C SER A 677 7.03 9.14 -2.39
N LYS A 678 7.02 10.46 -2.62
CA LYS A 678 6.85 11.06 -3.96
C LYS A 678 7.96 10.68 -4.94
N LEU A 679 7.60 10.43 -6.19
CA LEU A 679 8.55 10.30 -7.29
C LEU A 679 9.01 11.70 -7.77
N SER A 680 10.21 11.80 -8.33
CA SER A 680 10.64 13.04 -9.00
C SER A 680 9.81 13.25 -10.27
N LYS A 681 9.81 14.49 -10.82
CA LYS A 681 9.07 14.76 -12.06
C LYS A 681 9.65 13.99 -13.24
N GLU A 682 10.97 13.80 -13.24
CA GLU A 682 11.71 13.03 -14.23
C GLU A 682 11.33 11.54 -14.14
N GLN A 683 11.29 10.99 -12.92
CA GLN A 683 10.83 9.62 -12.68
C GLN A 683 9.38 9.42 -13.14
N LEU A 684 8.47 10.33 -12.80
CA LEU A 684 7.08 10.29 -13.26
C LEU A 684 6.94 10.35 -14.77
N ALA A 685 7.77 11.16 -15.45
CA ALA A 685 7.76 11.23 -16.91
C ALA A 685 8.16 9.91 -17.56
N GLN A 686 9.00 9.10 -16.90
CA GLN A 686 9.37 7.76 -17.37
C GLN A 686 8.28 6.73 -17.08
N ILE A 687 7.69 6.72 -15.88
CA ILE A 687 6.57 5.80 -15.56
C ILE A 687 5.37 6.01 -16.50
N ARG A 688 5.09 7.26 -16.89
CA ARG A 688 4.00 7.59 -17.84
C ARG A 688 4.25 7.11 -19.28
N ARG A 689 5.44 6.59 -19.58
CA ARG A 689 5.78 5.97 -20.88
C ARG A 689 5.65 4.45 -20.85
N THR A 690 5.52 3.85 -19.67
CA THR A 690 5.34 2.42 -19.54
C THR A 690 4.03 2.01 -20.21
N SER A 691 4.07 0.89 -20.93
CA SER A 691 2.88 0.26 -21.51
C SER A 691 2.96 -1.26 -21.31
N LEU A 692 1.82 -1.95 -21.38
CA LEU A 692 1.83 -3.41 -21.32
C LEU A 692 2.63 -4.00 -22.51
N ALA A 693 2.55 -3.38 -23.69
CA ALA A 693 3.31 -3.77 -24.86
C ALA A 693 4.83 -3.73 -24.60
N ARG A 694 5.32 -2.65 -23.99
CA ARG A 694 6.73 -2.51 -23.62
C ARG A 694 7.16 -3.57 -22.61
N LEU A 695 6.35 -3.79 -21.57
CA LEU A 695 6.60 -4.81 -20.56
C LEU A 695 6.72 -6.20 -21.20
N ILE A 696 5.81 -6.55 -22.12
CA ILE A 696 5.87 -7.84 -22.82
C ILE A 696 7.14 -7.93 -23.68
N CYS A 697 7.47 -6.89 -24.45
CA CYS A 697 8.68 -6.86 -25.28
C CYS A 697 9.98 -6.99 -24.46
N ASP A 698 10.03 -6.43 -23.24
CA ASP A 698 11.23 -6.50 -22.39
C ASP A 698 11.40 -7.85 -21.68
N ASN A 699 10.33 -8.64 -21.56
CA ASN A 699 10.30 -9.86 -20.74
C ASN A 699 9.94 -11.14 -21.52
N SER A 700 9.62 -11.01 -22.80
CA SER A 700 9.48 -12.14 -23.72
C SER A 700 10.83 -12.32 -24.41
N GLU A 701 11.67 -13.24 -23.91
CA GLU A 701 12.98 -13.58 -24.50
C GLU A 701 12.81 -14.32 -25.85
N ALA A 702 12.16 -13.67 -26.81
CA ALA A 702 12.44 -13.92 -28.21
C ALA A 702 13.86 -13.33 -28.43
N ASP A 703 14.81 -14.13 -28.95
CA ASP A 703 16.20 -13.70 -29.15
C ASP A 703 16.29 -12.25 -29.63
N LYS A 704 17.30 -11.48 -29.19
CA LYS A 704 17.49 -10.08 -29.63
C LYS A 704 17.55 -9.90 -31.17
N GLU A 705 17.62 -11.00 -31.93
CA GLU A 705 17.55 -11.08 -33.39
C GLU A 705 16.15 -11.40 -33.95
N SER A 706 15.23 -11.97 -33.16
CA SER A 706 13.85 -12.22 -33.59
C SER A 706 13.05 -10.91 -33.60
N MET A 707 12.56 -10.56 -34.78
CA MET A 707 11.66 -9.43 -35.04
C MET A 707 10.28 -9.67 -34.40
N MET A 708 10.19 -9.70 -33.07
CA MET A 708 8.89 -9.77 -32.38
C MET A 708 8.13 -8.47 -32.68
N GLU A 709 6.97 -8.63 -33.31
CA GLU A 709 6.04 -7.56 -33.63
C GLU A 709 4.84 -7.67 -32.70
N LEU A 710 4.42 -6.53 -32.15
CA LEU A 710 3.44 -6.44 -31.08
C LEU A 710 2.61 -5.18 -31.30
N GLN A 711 1.30 -5.30 -31.07
CA GLN A 711 0.39 -4.17 -31.18
C GLN A 711 0.53 -3.23 -29.97
N PRO A 712 0.59 -1.89 -30.16
CA PRO A 712 0.77 -0.93 -29.06
C PRO A 712 -0.30 -1.02 -27.98
N ALA A 713 -1.58 -1.19 -28.35
CA ALA A 713 -2.66 -1.45 -27.40
C ALA A 713 -2.80 -2.97 -27.19
N SER A 714 -1.94 -3.55 -26.36
CA SER A 714 -1.85 -5.01 -26.15
C SER A 714 -3.07 -5.65 -25.49
N LEU A 715 -4.01 -4.86 -24.97
CA LEU A 715 -5.31 -5.33 -24.45
C LEU A 715 -6.38 -5.47 -25.54
N LEU A 716 -6.09 -4.94 -26.73
CA LEU A 716 -6.95 -5.02 -27.90
C LEU A 716 -6.34 -5.97 -28.93
N VAL A 717 -7.20 -6.58 -29.74
CA VAL A 717 -6.75 -7.42 -30.85
C VAL A 717 -5.99 -6.57 -31.89
N PRO A 718 -5.03 -7.16 -32.62
CA PRO A 718 -4.34 -6.47 -33.70
C PRO A 718 -5.31 -5.99 -34.78
N ASP A 719 -5.11 -4.76 -35.26
CA ASP A 719 -5.88 -4.19 -36.37
C ASP A 719 -4.91 -3.46 -37.33
N PRO A 720 -4.93 -3.75 -38.65
CA PRO A 720 -3.94 -3.22 -39.58
C PRO A 720 -3.98 -1.70 -39.76
N PHE A 721 -5.00 -1.00 -39.23
CA PHE A 721 -5.14 0.45 -39.35
C PHE A 721 -4.99 1.19 -38.01
N LEU A 722 -5.62 0.69 -36.95
CA LEU A 722 -5.72 1.39 -35.65
C LEU A 722 -4.84 0.79 -34.55
N ASN A 723 -4.38 -0.46 -34.71
CA ASN A 723 -3.60 -1.18 -33.71
C ASN A 723 -2.66 -2.21 -34.38
N ALA A 724 -1.89 -1.73 -35.36
CA ALA A 724 -1.05 -2.59 -36.18
C ALA A 724 0.14 -3.09 -35.35
N GLU A 725 0.63 -4.28 -35.67
CA GLU A 725 1.81 -4.84 -35.02
C GLU A 725 3.05 -4.02 -35.43
N GLU A 726 3.82 -3.61 -34.44
CA GLU A 726 5.08 -2.89 -34.63
C GLU A 726 6.23 -3.66 -33.97
N LYS A 727 7.43 -3.52 -34.51
CA LYS A 727 8.62 -4.14 -33.91
C LYS A 727 8.84 -3.61 -32.50
N CYS A 728 9.26 -4.48 -31.57
CA CYS A 728 9.63 -4.08 -30.21
C CYS A 728 10.73 -3.01 -30.11
N SER A 729 11.48 -2.77 -31.20
CA SER A 729 12.46 -1.68 -31.31
C SER A 729 11.89 -0.35 -31.83
N SER A 730 10.60 -0.32 -32.19
CA SER A 730 9.90 0.88 -32.66
C SER A 730 9.88 1.94 -31.55
N PRO A 731 10.20 3.21 -31.87
CA PRO A 731 10.05 4.31 -30.93
C PRO A 731 8.61 4.46 -30.38
N GLY A 732 7.60 3.98 -31.13
CA GLY A 732 6.18 4.08 -30.78
C GLY A 732 5.81 3.31 -29.50
N LEU A 733 6.57 2.27 -29.14
CA LEU A 733 6.31 1.45 -27.95
C LEU A 733 6.94 1.99 -26.67
N GLY A 734 7.66 3.12 -26.73
CA GLY A 734 8.18 3.86 -25.57
C GLY A 734 9.17 3.08 -24.69
N LEU A 735 10.44 3.48 -24.65
CA LEU A 735 11.40 2.91 -23.68
C LEU A 735 11.33 3.66 -22.35
N VAL A 736 11.26 2.90 -21.24
CA VAL A 736 11.39 3.44 -19.88
C VAL A 736 12.86 3.63 -19.57
N ASP A 737 13.30 4.87 -19.46
CA ASP A 737 14.69 5.19 -19.12
C ASP A 737 14.89 5.24 -17.61
N LEU A 738 15.57 4.23 -17.07
CA LEU A 738 15.87 4.14 -15.63
C LEU A 738 16.98 5.11 -15.19
N SER A 739 17.61 5.89 -16.08
CA SER A 739 18.61 6.89 -15.73
C SER A 739 18.12 7.93 -14.70
N ALA A 740 16.81 8.19 -14.65
CA ALA A 740 16.17 9.05 -13.66
C ALA A 740 16.24 8.51 -12.21
N TRP A 741 16.65 7.25 -12.01
CA TRP A 741 16.93 6.64 -10.71
C TRP A 741 18.44 6.54 -10.42
N LYS A 742 19.29 7.15 -11.24
CA LYS A 742 20.72 7.26 -10.93
C LYS A 742 20.90 8.16 -9.71
N SER A 743 21.58 7.62 -8.72
CA SER A 743 22.02 8.31 -7.52
C SER A 743 23.53 8.28 -7.43
N TRP A 744 24.09 9.22 -6.68
CA TRP A 744 25.52 9.41 -6.62
C TRP A 744 26.12 8.55 -5.49
N SER A 745 27.21 7.84 -5.78
CA SER A 745 28.00 7.16 -4.75
C SER A 745 28.98 8.12 -4.07
N SER A 746 29.41 7.79 -2.84
CA SER A 746 30.47 8.52 -2.14
C SER A 746 31.79 8.54 -2.91
N VAL A 747 32.09 7.46 -3.64
CA VAL A 747 33.29 7.31 -4.49
C VAL A 747 33.21 8.19 -5.73
N GLU A 748 32.09 8.21 -6.46
CA GLU A 748 31.93 9.09 -7.63
C GLU A 748 31.97 10.58 -7.24
N VAL A 749 31.42 10.94 -6.08
CA VAL A 749 31.55 12.30 -5.54
C VAL A 749 33.00 12.61 -5.20
N THR A 750 33.75 11.66 -4.63
CA THR A 750 35.19 11.83 -4.33
C THR A 750 36.04 11.95 -5.61
N ASP A 751 35.76 11.13 -6.63
CA ASP A 751 36.45 11.17 -7.93
C ASP A 751 36.14 12.45 -8.70
N LYS A 752 34.87 12.89 -8.71
CA LYS A 752 34.47 14.16 -9.34
C LYS A 752 34.97 15.39 -8.58
N LEU A 753 35.02 15.32 -7.25
CA LEU A 753 35.66 16.36 -6.45
C LEU A 753 37.17 16.37 -6.70
N GLY A 754 37.78 15.25 -7.08
CA GLY A 754 39.22 15.08 -7.27
C GLY A 754 39.96 15.12 -5.94
N SER A 755 40.81 14.12 -5.67
CA SER A 755 41.59 14.05 -4.41
C SER A 755 42.41 15.33 -4.15
N ASP A 756 43.00 15.91 -5.20
CA ASP A 756 43.76 17.16 -5.12
C ASP A 756 42.89 18.38 -4.80
N ASN A 757 41.67 18.44 -5.36
CA ASN A 757 40.76 19.56 -5.09
C ASN A 757 40.08 19.39 -3.72
N LEU A 758 39.74 18.18 -3.29
CA LEU A 758 39.34 17.91 -1.89
C LEU A 758 40.44 18.35 -0.91
N ARG A 759 41.70 18.01 -1.19
CA ARG A 759 42.86 18.46 -0.39
C ARG A 759 43.03 19.97 -0.40
N ALA A 760 42.79 20.61 -1.54
CA ALA A 760 42.82 22.07 -1.67
C ALA A 760 41.69 22.74 -0.86
N GLN A 761 40.47 22.19 -0.87
CA GLN A 761 39.36 22.69 -0.05
C GLN A 761 39.63 22.51 1.45
N LEU A 762 40.14 21.35 1.86
CA LEU A 762 40.54 21.12 3.26
C LEU A 762 41.66 22.07 3.71
N THR A 763 42.63 22.36 2.83
CA THR A 763 43.69 23.33 3.10
C THR A 763 43.13 24.75 3.24
N ARG A 764 42.16 25.14 2.39
CA ARG A 764 41.45 26.42 2.52
C ARG A 764 40.67 26.51 3.83
N ALA A 765 39.91 25.46 4.16
CA ALA A 765 39.17 25.35 5.41
C ALA A 765 40.10 25.46 6.62
N ARG A 766 41.30 24.86 6.57
CA ARG A 766 42.29 25.00 7.65
C ARG A 766 42.78 26.45 7.80
N ARG A 767 43.04 27.16 6.70
CA ARG A 767 43.40 28.58 6.76
C ARG A 767 42.28 29.45 7.33
N GLN A 768 41.02 29.17 6.96
CA GLN A 768 39.85 29.85 7.53
C GLN A 768 39.70 29.56 9.01
N LEU A 769 39.96 28.32 9.44
CA LEU A 769 39.96 27.95 10.85
C LEU A 769 41.05 28.73 11.61
N ASP A 770 42.26 28.83 11.06
CA ASP A 770 43.34 29.61 11.69
C ASP A 770 42.98 31.10 11.78
N ASP A 771 42.37 31.68 10.75
CA ASP A 771 41.87 33.07 10.78
C ASP A 771 40.74 33.28 11.81
N PHE A 772 39.83 32.30 11.91
CA PHE A 772 38.79 32.26 12.94
C PHE A 772 39.41 32.29 14.34
N ARG A 773 40.44 31.47 14.60
CA ARG A 773 41.17 31.45 15.89
C ARG A 773 41.91 32.75 16.17
N GLN A 774 42.56 33.33 15.16
CA GLN A 774 43.21 34.64 15.33
C GLN A 774 42.18 35.74 15.63
N THR A 775 40.98 35.64 15.05
CA THR A 775 39.88 36.54 15.33
C THR A 775 39.36 36.35 16.76
N GLU A 776 39.15 35.12 17.22
CA GLU A 776 38.79 34.82 18.62
C GLU A 776 39.78 35.47 19.60
N ILE A 777 41.08 35.23 19.43
CA ILE A 777 42.13 35.78 20.32
C ILE A 777 42.13 37.31 20.29
N ARG A 778 41.94 37.91 19.11
CA ARG A 778 41.91 39.38 18.96
C ARG A 778 40.71 40.00 19.66
N LEU A 779 39.54 39.40 19.51
CA LEU A 779 38.30 39.89 20.13
C LEU A 779 38.34 39.68 21.65
N GLN A 780 38.84 38.53 22.11
CA GLN A 780 39.08 38.24 23.53
C GLN A 780 39.97 39.31 24.19
N ARG A 781 41.10 39.65 23.57
CA ARG A 781 42.02 40.70 24.08
C ARG A 781 41.38 42.09 24.15
N ARG A 782 40.39 42.37 23.28
CA ARG A 782 39.66 43.65 23.27
C ARG A 782 38.58 43.73 24.34
N GLN A 783 37.96 42.60 24.69
CA GLN A 783 36.85 42.52 25.64
C GLN A 783 37.29 42.69 27.11
N GLY A 784 38.55 42.36 27.45
CA GLY A 784 39.04 42.38 28.83
C GLY A 784 38.50 41.20 29.67
N SER A 785 38.73 41.19 30.99
CA SER A 785 38.21 40.13 31.87
C SER A 785 36.68 40.22 32.02
N PRO A 786 35.92 39.15 31.73
CA PRO A 786 34.47 39.20 31.75
C PRO A 786 33.90 39.34 33.17
N ASP A 787 32.76 40.03 33.27
CA ASP A 787 31.97 40.13 34.51
C ASP A 787 31.34 38.77 34.85
N GLN A 788 31.97 38.07 35.79
CA GLN A 788 31.56 36.75 36.27
C GLN A 788 30.26 36.76 37.08
N THR A 789 29.75 37.94 37.47
CA THR A 789 28.53 38.08 38.28
C THR A 789 27.28 38.32 37.44
N SER A 790 27.42 38.54 36.13
CA SER A 790 26.29 38.74 35.22
C SER A 790 25.42 37.49 35.09
N SER A 791 24.10 37.66 34.91
CA SER A 791 23.16 36.56 34.64
C SER A 791 23.56 35.71 33.42
N GLN A 792 24.18 36.34 32.44
CA GLN A 792 24.72 35.70 31.25
C GLN A 792 25.93 34.82 31.59
N ALA A 793 26.84 35.29 32.44
CA ALA A 793 27.97 34.48 32.88
C ALA A 793 27.52 33.24 33.67
N VAL A 794 26.45 33.35 34.47
CA VAL A 794 25.85 32.20 35.16
C VAL A 794 25.25 31.20 34.16
N LEU A 795 24.49 31.68 33.17
CA LEU A 795 23.90 30.83 32.15
C LEU A 795 24.98 30.10 31.31
N SER A 796 26.02 30.81 30.90
CA SER A 796 27.16 30.19 30.19
C SER A 796 27.89 29.15 31.05
N ALA A 797 27.98 29.37 32.36
CA ALA A 797 28.58 28.39 33.27
C ALA A 797 27.73 27.11 33.41
N LEU A 798 26.41 27.18 33.30
CA LEU A 798 25.51 26.01 33.31
C LEU A 798 25.60 25.16 32.03
N LEU A 799 26.06 25.76 30.93
CA LEU A 799 26.21 25.11 29.61
C LEU A 799 27.69 24.94 29.22
N ARG A 800 28.59 24.92 30.21
CA ARG A 800 30.03 24.85 29.98
C ARG A 800 30.42 23.51 29.34
N PRO A 801 31.19 23.51 28.23
CA PRO A 801 31.72 22.28 27.65
C PRO A 801 32.78 21.64 28.54
N ASN A 802 32.82 20.31 28.54
CA ASN A 802 33.99 19.57 29.02
C ASN A 802 35.12 19.58 27.96
N GLU A 803 36.30 19.10 28.34
CA GLU A 803 37.47 19.16 27.43
C GLU A 803 37.29 18.32 26.17
N ASP A 804 36.57 17.20 26.25
CA ASP A 804 36.32 16.33 25.10
C ASP A 804 35.32 16.95 24.13
N ALA A 805 34.29 17.63 24.62
CA ALA A 805 33.37 18.42 23.81
C ALA A 805 34.09 19.56 23.08
N LEU A 806 35.07 20.22 23.72
CA LEU A 806 35.90 21.24 23.07
C LEU A 806 36.79 20.65 21.96
N ARG A 807 37.40 19.48 22.19
CA ARG A 807 38.21 18.78 21.17
C ARG A 807 37.35 18.36 19.99
N MET A 808 36.19 17.76 20.27
CA MET A 808 35.19 17.38 19.28
C MET A 808 34.75 18.59 18.43
N ALA A 809 34.49 19.73 19.08
CA ALA A 809 34.07 20.94 18.41
C ALA A 809 35.17 21.56 17.53
N ASN A 810 36.44 21.48 17.94
CA ASN A 810 37.56 21.97 17.14
C ASN A 810 37.68 21.21 15.82
N ASP A 811 37.54 19.89 15.87
CA ASP A 811 37.55 19.04 14.68
C ASP A 811 36.29 19.24 13.84
N SER A 812 35.14 19.36 14.50
CA SER A 812 33.85 19.59 13.85
C SER A 812 33.81 20.89 13.06
N LEU A 813 34.41 21.97 13.59
CA LEU A 813 34.49 23.26 12.91
C LEU A 813 35.31 23.19 11.61
N LEU A 814 36.37 22.38 11.58
CA LEU A 814 37.12 22.13 10.34
C LEU A 814 36.24 21.44 9.29
N LEU A 815 35.46 20.44 9.70
CA LEU A 815 34.53 19.71 8.82
C LEU A 815 33.42 20.63 8.30
N GLU A 816 32.92 21.54 9.14
CA GLU A 816 31.92 22.54 8.76
C GLU A 816 32.45 23.47 7.66
N LEU A 817 33.64 24.06 7.89
CA LEU A 817 34.28 24.95 6.92
C LEU A 817 34.62 24.21 5.61
N ALA A 818 35.13 22.97 5.71
CA ALA A 818 35.43 22.14 4.55
C ALA A 818 34.18 21.83 3.72
N SER A 819 33.06 21.51 4.37
CA SER A 819 31.79 21.24 3.71
C SER A 819 31.25 22.46 2.97
N ARG A 820 31.38 23.64 3.57
CA ARG A 820 31.02 24.92 2.95
C ARG A 820 31.87 25.21 1.70
N GLU A 821 33.19 25.05 1.79
CA GLU A 821 34.09 25.24 0.65
C GLU A 821 33.81 24.26 -0.48
N ILE A 822 33.52 22.99 -0.16
CA ILE A 822 33.13 21.97 -1.14
C ILE A 822 31.87 22.41 -1.88
N ILE A 823 30.81 22.78 -1.16
CA ILE A 823 29.54 23.20 -1.79
C ILE A 823 29.72 24.46 -2.64
N LEU A 824 30.44 25.47 -2.14
CA LEU A 824 30.70 26.70 -2.91
C LEU A 824 31.52 26.41 -4.18
N SER A 825 32.50 25.51 -4.10
CA SER A 825 33.30 25.11 -5.25
C SER A 825 32.46 24.34 -6.28
N SER A 826 31.67 23.35 -5.85
CA SER A 826 30.76 22.60 -6.71
C SER A 826 29.68 23.48 -7.34
N PHE A 827 29.12 24.44 -6.60
CA PHE A 827 28.11 25.36 -7.12
C PHE A 827 28.66 26.26 -8.24
N ARG A 828 29.92 26.72 -8.13
CA ARG A 828 30.58 27.46 -9.22
C ARG A 828 30.74 26.61 -10.47
N THR A 829 31.13 25.35 -10.34
CA THR A 829 31.22 24.42 -11.47
C THR A 829 29.85 24.18 -12.13
N ILE A 830 28.80 23.99 -11.32
CA ILE A 830 27.43 23.75 -11.81
C ILE A 830 26.85 24.97 -12.56
N VAL A 831 27.13 26.20 -12.10
CA VAL A 831 26.54 27.42 -12.66
C VAL A 831 27.30 27.94 -13.88
N PHE A 832 28.63 27.79 -13.92
CA PHE A 832 29.46 28.41 -14.96
C PHE A 832 30.01 27.43 -16.01
N ASP A 833 29.85 26.11 -15.81
CA ASP A 833 30.39 25.10 -16.74
C ASP A 833 29.40 23.93 -16.91
N ARG A 834 28.32 24.20 -17.67
CA ARG A 834 27.20 23.27 -17.90
C ARG A 834 27.57 21.98 -18.65
N ASP A 835 28.70 21.99 -19.38
CA ASP A 835 29.15 20.90 -20.24
C ASP A 835 30.28 20.05 -19.62
N SER A 836 30.65 20.32 -18.36
CA SER A 836 31.71 19.57 -17.67
C SER A 836 31.22 18.20 -17.18
N GLU A 837 31.90 17.12 -17.61
CA GLU A 837 31.69 15.74 -17.11
C GLU A 837 31.80 15.61 -15.58
N HIS A 838 32.37 16.62 -14.90
CA HIS A 838 32.61 16.67 -13.45
C HIS A 838 31.50 17.38 -12.66
N ALA A 839 30.44 17.87 -13.31
CA ALA A 839 29.33 18.52 -12.61
C ALA A 839 28.51 17.52 -11.75
N ILE A 840 28.07 17.99 -10.57
CA ILE A 840 27.20 17.26 -9.63
C ILE A 840 25.76 17.74 -9.84
N GLY A 841 24.81 16.82 -10.04
CA GLY A 841 23.48 17.12 -10.60
C GLY A 841 22.55 17.96 -9.71
N ASN A 842 22.71 17.94 -8.38
CA ASN A 842 21.90 18.71 -7.44
C ASN A 842 22.63 18.90 -6.09
N MET A 843 22.43 20.06 -5.44
CA MET A 843 22.98 20.40 -4.12
C MET A 843 22.43 19.50 -3.00
N GLN A 844 21.19 19.05 -3.10
CA GLN A 844 20.57 18.18 -2.08
C GLN A 844 21.17 16.77 -2.07
N ASP A 845 21.51 16.24 -3.25
CA ASP A 845 22.18 14.95 -3.38
C ASP A 845 23.61 15.02 -2.83
N LEU A 846 24.32 16.12 -3.14
CA LEU A 846 25.65 16.39 -2.58
C LEU A 846 25.61 16.42 -1.05
N LEU A 847 24.66 17.14 -0.45
CA LEU A 847 24.49 17.23 1.00
C LEU A 847 24.16 15.87 1.65
N ALA A 848 23.44 14.99 0.96
CA ALA A 848 23.14 13.64 1.44
C ALA A 848 24.37 12.73 1.45
N ILE A 849 25.37 13.00 0.59
CA ILE A 849 26.51 12.11 0.36
C ILE A 849 27.77 12.58 1.09
N LEU A 850 27.94 13.88 1.31
CA LEU A 850 29.08 14.43 2.06
C LEU A 850 29.40 13.64 3.36
N PRO A 851 28.43 13.20 4.18
CA PRO A 851 28.71 12.43 5.40
C PRO A 851 29.40 11.09 5.19
N THR A 852 29.37 10.57 3.96
CA THR A 852 29.95 9.26 3.57
C THR A 852 31.29 9.38 2.86
N VAL A 853 31.76 10.61 2.59
CA VAL A 853 33.07 10.86 1.97
C VAL A 853 34.18 10.63 3.00
N GLU A 854 35.11 9.73 2.68
CA GLU A 854 36.27 9.47 3.52
C GLU A 854 37.33 10.56 3.37
N LEU A 855 37.83 11.09 4.49
CA LEU A 855 38.94 12.04 4.50
C LEU A 855 40.29 11.32 4.42
N PRO A 856 41.32 11.92 3.80
CA PRO A 856 42.70 11.43 3.85
C PRO A 856 43.18 11.25 5.29
N GLU A 857 43.95 10.19 5.60
CA GLU A 857 44.35 9.87 6.98
C GLU A 857 45.10 11.02 7.69
N ASP A 858 45.93 11.76 6.96
CA ASP A 858 46.67 12.92 7.46
C ASP A 858 45.78 14.15 7.75
N MET A 859 44.52 14.11 7.32
CA MET A 859 43.53 15.18 7.43
C MET A 859 42.26 14.74 8.16
N ARG A 860 42.21 13.50 8.68
CA ARG A 860 41.13 13.05 9.54
C ARG A 860 41.20 13.79 10.89
N PRO A 861 40.06 14.20 11.45
CA PRO A 861 39.94 14.57 12.87
C PRO A 861 40.69 13.59 13.77
N ALA A 862 41.36 14.10 14.80
CA ALA A 862 42.02 13.22 15.74
C ALA A 862 40.94 12.43 16.49
N ARG A 863 40.96 11.09 16.41
CA ARG A 863 40.09 10.28 17.29
C ARG A 863 40.36 10.71 18.72
N ILE A 864 39.33 11.21 19.41
CA ILE A 864 39.42 11.56 20.83
C ILE A 864 39.97 10.30 21.53
N PRO A 865 41.20 10.34 22.08
CA PRO A 865 41.82 9.16 22.68
C PRO A 865 40.88 8.59 23.73
N GLY A 866 40.62 7.29 23.64
CA GLY A 866 39.61 6.61 24.46
C GLY A 866 39.74 6.97 25.93
N HIS A 867 38.60 7.34 26.53
CA HIS A 867 38.47 7.22 27.97
C HIS A 867 38.82 5.78 28.35
N CYS A 868 39.56 5.63 29.45
CA CYS A 868 40.00 4.34 29.98
C CYS A 868 38.84 3.35 30.32
N ASP A 869 37.58 3.75 30.10
CA ASP A 869 36.36 3.00 30.42
C ASP A 869 35.67 2.34 29.20
N ASP A 870 36.05 2.67 27.96
CA ASP A 870 35.50 2.01 26.76
C ASP A 870 36.24 0.68 26.52
N VAL A 871 35.63 -0.43 26.96
CA VAL A 871 36.20 -1.78 26.83
C VAL A 871 36.32 -2.19 25.35
N ALA A 872 37.36 -2.97 25.03
CA ALA A 872 37.54 -3.55 23.70
C ALA A 872 36.36 -4.47 23.32
N LEU A 873 35.96 -4.44 22.05
CA LEU A 873 34.93 -5.33 21.53
C LEU A 873 35.38 -6.79 21.59
N PRO A 874 34.45 -7.74 21.80
CA PRO A 874 32.99 -7.59 21.87
C PRO A 874 32.47 -7.02 23.21
N CYS A 875 31.30 -6.38 23.20
CA CYS A 875 30.64 -5.91 24.42
C CYS A 875 30.31 -7.10 25.35
N ASP A 876 30.69 -7.00 26.61
CA ASP A 876 30.32 -7.97 27.63
C ASP A 876 28.85 -7.75 28.06
N HIS A 877 27.97 -8.65 27.63
CA HIS A 877 26.54 -8.62 27.96
C HIS A 877 26.24 -9.16 29.36
N THR A 878 27.24 -9.69 30.07
CA THR A 878 27.09 -10.24 31.42
C THR A 878 27.34 -9.21 32.53
N THR A 879 27.83 -8.02 32.17
CA THR A 879 27.98 -6.91 33.12
C THR A 879 26.64 -6.51 33.72
N LYS A 880 26.60 -6.41 35.06
CA LYS A 880 25.40 -5.96 35.79
C LYS A 880 25.24 -4.44 35.79
N PHE A 881 26.29 -3.70 35.43
CA PHE A 881 26.34 -2.25 35.55
C PHE A 881 26.54 -1.61 34.18
N ARG A 882 25.81 -0.51 33.93
CA ARG A 882 26.01 0.34 32.76
C ARG A 882 27.31 1.11 32.90
N THR A 883 27.94 1.42 31.77
CA THR A 883 29.08 2.36 31.74
C THR A 883 28.57 3.78 31.98
N MET A 884 29.39 4.65 32.58
CA MET A 884 29.03 6.06 32.80
C MET A 884 28.78 6.81 31.49
N THR A 885 29.43 6.40 30.40
CA THR A 885 29.29 7.01 29.07
C THR A 885 28.08 6.47 28.30
N GLY A 886 27.46 5.38 28.76
CA GLY A 886 26.43 4.66 28.00
C GLY A 886 26.96 3.75 26.88
N TRP A 887 28.29 3.60 26.75
CA TRP A 887 28.92 2.64 25.85
C TRP A 887 28.45 1.20 26.09
N CYS A 888 28.21 0.44 25.02
CA CYS A 888 27.70 -0.94 25.04
C CYS A 888 26.30 -1.13 25.64
N ASN A 889 25.54 -0.06 25.93
CA ASN A 889 24.11 -0.18 26.25
C ASN A 889 23.31 -0.80 25.08
N ASN A 890 23.82 -0.64 23.86
CA ASN A 890 23.39 -1.39 22.69
C ASN A 890 24.48 -2.37 22.26
N LEU A 891 24.24 -3.67 22.44
CA LEU A 891 25.24 -4.72 22.20
C LEU A 891 25.62 -4.89 20.71
N ARG A 892 24.76 -4.47 19.79
CA ARG A 892 25.01 -4.55 18.33
C ARG A 892 25.71 -3.30 17.81
N LYS A 893 25.37 -2.14 18.36
CA LYS A 893 25.93 -0.82 17.99
C LYS A 893 26.37 -0.10 19.26
N PRO A 894 27.57 -0.42 19.78
CA PRO A 894 28.05 0.02 21.10
C PRO A 894 28.05 1.53 21.34
N SER A 895 28.09 2.34 20.28
CA SER A 895 28.07 3.80 20.31
C SER A 895 26.67 4.43 20.41
N PHE A 896 25.59 3.66 20.26
CA PHE A 896 24.23 4.20 20.25
C PHE A 896 23.79 4.64 21.64
N GLY A 897 23.40 5.92 21.78
CA GLY A 897 23.00 6.51 23.06
C GLY A 897 24.17 6.82 24.00
N LYS A 898 25.41 6.79 23.48
CA LYS A 898 26.61 7.19 24.23
C LYS A 898 26.66 8.72 24.37
N SER A 899 27.10 9.22 25.53
CA SER A 899 27.44 10.63 25.72
C SER A 899 28.53 11.09 24.73
N LEU A 900 28.64 12.40 24.48
CA LEU A 900 29.58 12.99 23.50
C LEU A 900 29.38 12.45 22.08
N THR A 901 28.11 12.28 21.68
CA THR A 901 27.71 11.99 20.31
C THR A 901 26.71 13.04 19.82
N PRO A 902 26.66 13.34 18.51
CA PRO A 902 25.69 14.30 17.98
C PRO A 902 24.25 13.84 18.20
N PHE A 903 23.32 14.78 18.31
CA PHE A 903 21.90 14.44 18.41
C PHE A 903 21.40 13.68 17.16
N ASN A 904 20.71 12.56 17.40
CA ASN A 904 19.96 11.88 16.36
C ASN A 904 18.79 12.76 15.91
N ARG A 905 18.67 12.96 14.59
CA ARG A 905 17.60 13.75 13.99
C ARG A 905 16.59 12.86 13.28
N ILE A 906 15.30 13.14 13.47
CA ILE A 906 14.19 12.46 12.78
C ILE A 906 14.08 12.94 11.32
N ALA A 907 14.52 14.18 11.04
CA ALA A 907 14.53 14.78 9.70
C ALA A 907 15.88 15.45 9.42
N PRO A 908 16.31 15.58 8.15
CA PRO A 908 17.53 16.30 7.80
C PRO A 908 17.54 17.74 8.33
N PRO A 909 18.70 18.26 8.77
CA PRO A 909 18.81 19.65 9.19
C PRO A 909 18.58 20.61 8.00
N ARG A 910 18.00 21.79 8.28
CA ARG A 910 17.77 22.84 7.29
C ARG A 910 18.56 24.09 7.67
N TYR A 911 19.60 24.38 6.90
CA TYR A 911 20.40 25.61 6.98
C TYR A 911 20.22 26.43 5.71
N ALA A 912 20.38 27.75 5.80
CA ALA A 912 20.21 28.67 4.67
C ALA A 912 21.21 28.42 3.54
N ASP A 913 22.44 28.04 3.88
CA ASP A 913 23.52 27.67 2.98
C ASP A 913 23.66 26.15 2.79
N GLY A 914 22.75 25.37 3.37
CA GLY A 914 22.83 23.90 3.41
C GLY A 914 23.83 23.32 4.41
N VAL A 915 24.68 24.14 5.04
CA VAL A 915 25.75 23.66 5.94
C VAL A 915 25.54 24.13 7.36
N SER A 916 25.51 25.43 7.64
CA SER A 916 25.47 25.91 9.02
C SER A 916 24.82 27.28 9.22
N GLU A 917 24.55 28.04 8.17
CA GLU A 917 23.92 29.35 8.28
C GLU A 917 22.46 29.22 8.72
N MET A 918 22.07 30.02 9.71
CA MET A 918 20.70 29.98 10.24
C MET A 918 19.71 30.47 9.19
N VAL A 919 18.53 29.84 9.14
CA VAL A 919 17.45 30.28 8.25
C VAL A 919 16.88 31.59 8.78
N THR A 920 16.91 32.64 7.96
CA THR A 920 16.39 33.97 8.29
C THR A 920 15.24 34.42 7.39
N VAL A 921 14.91 33.64 6.34
CA VAL A 921 13.84 33.92 5.38
C VAL A 921 12.89 32.73 5.26
N GLY A 922 11.60 33.00 5.10
CA GLY A 922 10.54 32.02 4.88
C GLY A 922 10.45 31.54 3.42
N SER A 923 9.56 30.59 3.15
CA SER A 923 9.33 30.03 1.80
C SER A 923 8.87 31.05 0.76
N THR A 924 8.32 32.19 1.19
CA THR A 924 7.89 33.30 0.35
C THR A 924 9.00 34.33 0.08
N GLY A 925 10.21 34.11 0.60
CA GLY A 925 11.35 35.04 0.50
C GLY A 925 11.32 36.20 1.51
N GLN A 926 10.31 36.27 2.38
CA GLN A 926 10.19 37.29 3.42
C GLN A 926 11.00 36.93 4.68
N PRO A 927 11.54 37.90 5.43
CA PRO A 927 12.23 37.63 6.69
C PRO A 927 11.34 36.89 7.69
N LEU A 928 11.94 35.95 8.44
CA LEU A 928 11.25 35.29 9.55
C LEU A 928 10.98 36.27 10.69
N PRO A 929 9.87 36.13 11.42
CA PRO A 929 9.60 36.96 12.59
C PRO A 929 10.68 36.80 13.68
N SER A 930 10.94 37.88 14.43
CA SER A 930 11.86 37.82 15.57
C SER A 930 11.41 36.75 16.58
N PRO A 931 12.31 35.88 17.07
CA PRO A 931 11.99 34.91 18.12
C PRO A 931 11.37 35.55 19.36
N ARG A 932 11.78 36.78 19.71
CA ARG A 932 11.21 37.52 20.84
C ARG A 932 9.80 38.03 20.55
N ALA A 933 9.53 38.45 19.31
CA ALA A 933 8.17 38.83 18.91
C ALA A 933 7.22 37.61 18.95
N ILE A 934 7.70 36.42 18.53
CA ILE A 934 6.93 35.17 18.66
C ILE A 934 6.69 34.83 20.12
N SER A 935 7.74 34.87 20.96
CA SER A 935 7.63 34.59 22.39
C SER A 935 6.59 35.47 23.09
N THR A 936 6.56 36.77 22.79
CA THR A 936 5.61 37.71 23.41
C THR A 936 4.21 37.63 22.82
N ALA A 937 4.06 37.29 21.53
CA ALA A 937 2.76 37.17 20.88
C ALA A 937 2.04 35.83 21.14
N MET A 938 2.79 34.72 21.23
CA MET A 938 2.23 33.37 21.36
C MET A 938 2.33 32.80 22.77
N HIS A 939 3.39 33.13 23.51
CA HIS A 939 3.63 32.63 24.87
C HIS A 939 3.48 33.76 25.89
N TYR A 940 2.40 34.55 25.75
CA TYR A 940 2.06 35.56 26.72
C TYR A 940 1.64 34.91 28.04
N ASP A 941 1.93 35.60 29.14
CA ASP A 941 1.69 35.08 30.48
C ASP A 941 0.18 34.93 30.75
N ILE A 942 -0.26 33.70 30.99
CA ILE A 942 -1.61 33.36 31.44
C ILE A 942 -1.48 32.37 32.58
N ALA A 943 -2.09 32.70 33.72
CA ALA A 943 -2.23 31.77 34.83
C ALA A 943 -3.36 30.75 34.57
N ASP A 944 -3.10 29.73 33.74
CA ASP A 944 -4.03 28.62 33.48
C ASP A 944 -3.46 27.28 33.99
N ALA A 945 -3.72 26.98 35.26
CA ALA A 945 -3.21 25.77 35.89
C ALA A 945 -3.97 24.52 35.42
N HIS A 946 -3.23 23.47 35.07
CA HIS A 946 -3.83 22.21 34.62
C HIS A 946 -4.63 21.53 35.75
N ARG A 947 -5.91 21.22 35.49
CA ARG A 947 -6.84 20.71 36.52
C ARG A 947 -6.48 19.35 37.13
N ARG A 948 -5.63 18.56 36.46
CA ARG A 948 -5.26 17.18 36.86
C ARG A 948 -3.81 17.01 37.30
N TYR A 949 -2.89 17.83 36.82
CA TYR A 949 -1.45 17.57 36.97
C TYR A 949 -0.82 18.66 37.82
N THR A 950 0.04 18.25 38.75
CA THR A 950 0.78 19.19 39.61
C THR A 950 2.01 19.71 38.89
N LEU A 951 2.62 20.76 39.46
CA LEU A 951 3.90 21.31 38.99
C LEU A 951 5.02 20.27 38.91
N MET A 952 4.90 19.14 39.63
CA MET A 952 5.86 18.05 39.61
C MET A 952 6.04 17.45 38.22
N VAL A 953 5.02 17.49 37.35
CA VAL A 953 5.16 17.02 35.95
C VAL A 953 6.18 17.87 35.19
N MET A 954 6.13 19.20 35.36
CA MET A 954 7.09 20.11 34.75
C MET A 954 8.49 19.91 35.35
N GLN A 955 8.60 19.82 36.68
CA GLN A 955 9.88 19.64 37.35
C GLN A 955 10.56 18.31 37.01
N TRP A 956 9.79 17.22 36.93
CA TRP A 956 10.29 15.91 36.49
C TRP A 956 10.69 15.93 35.01
N GLY A 957 9.95 16.66 34.17
CA GLY A 957 10.32 16.90 32.78
C GLY A 957 11.69 17.57 32.65
N GLN A 958 11.96 18.63 33.43
CA GLN A 958 13.29 19.28 33.46
C GLN A 958 14.40 18.33 33.95
N PHE A 959 14.11 17.53 34.98
CA PHE A 959 15.06 16.54 35.49
C PHE A 959 15.44 15.52 34.41
N LEU A 960 14.46 14.97 33.69
CA LEU A 960 14.70 14.03 32.60
C LEU A 960 15.44 14.66 31.42
N ASP A 961 15.08 15.89 31.03
CA ASP A 961 15.74 16.62 29.94
C ASP A 961 17.24 16.76 30.18
N HIS A 962 17.63 17.12 31.41
CA HIS A 962 19.02 17.26 31.83
C HIS A 962 19.75 15.91 32.02
N ASP A 963 19.02 14.81 32.22
CA ASP A 963 19.60 13.45 32.33
C ASP A 963 19.98 12.87 30.96
N VAL A 964 19.21 13.21 29.91
CA VAL A 964 19.39 12.62 28.57
C VAL A 964 19.96 13.58 27.53
N THR A 965 20.00 14.90 27.80
CA THR A 965 20.49 15.89 26.84
C THR A 965 21.32 17.00 27.50
N LEU A 966 22.35 17.48 26.79
CA LEU A 966 23.07 18.71 27.10
C LEU A 966 23.70 19.26 25.81
N THR A 967 23.46 20.54 25.51
CA THR A 967 24.09 21.23 24.36
C THR A 967 25.06 22.30 24.88
N PRO A 968 26.37 22.02 24.94
CA PRO A 968 27.32 23.02 25.42
C PRO A 968 27.45 24.21 24.46
N VAL A 969 27.74 25.37 25.01
CA VAL A 969 27.96 26.62 24.24
C VAL A 969 29.45 26.89 24.02
N VAL A 970 29.75 27.73 23.03
CA VAL A 970 31.13 28.14 22.73
C VAL A 970 31.70 28.98 23.88
N GLU A 971 32.96 28.73 24.25
CA GLU A 971 33.76 29.54 25.20
C GLU A 971 35.04 30.05 24.50
N TYR A 972 35.65 31.10 25.05
CA TYR A 972 36.99 31.52 24.61
C TYR A 972 38.06 30.48 24.98
N PRO A 973 39.25 30.51 24.33
CA PRO A 973 40.33 29.56 24.63
C PRO A 973 40.82 29.52 26.08
N ASP A 974 40.62 30.60 26.85
CA ASP A 974 40.95 30.67 28.29
C ASP A 974 39.81 30.19 29.21
N LYS A 975 38.76 29.59 28.64
CA LYS A 975 37.52 29.16 29.33
C LYS A 975 36.70 30.31 29.90
N SER A 976 36.89 31.53 29.38
CA SER A 976 36.06 32.67 29.73
C SER A 976 34.76 32.72 28.92
N ASN A 977 33.69 33.18 29.57
CA ASN A 977 32.35 33.22 29.00
C ASN A 977 32.21 34.31 27.91
N ILE A 978 31.39 34.05 26.90
CA ILE A 978 31.11 34.98 25.80
C ILE A 978 29.82 35.76 26.09
N ASN A 979 29.90 37.10 26.12
CA ASN A 979 28.74 37.97 26.34
C ASN A 979 28.23 38.57 25.01
N CYS A 980 27.21 37.95 24.42
CA CYS A 980 26.62 38.39 23.15
C CYS A 980 25.47 39.40 23.32
N LYS A 981 25.45 40.20 24.39
CA LYS A 981 24.35 41.15 24.65
C LYS A 981 24.29 42.31 23.66
N SER A 982 25.44 42.78 23.16
CA SER A 982 25.45 43.83 22.13
C SER A 982 24.87 43.31 20.82
N CYS A 983 24.06 44.11 20.12
CA CYS A 983 23.48 43.72 18.84
C CYS A 983 24.52 43.54 17.72
N ASP A 984 25.70 44.15 17.85
CA ASP A 984 26.83 43.96 16.93
C ASP A 984 27.80 42.86 17.37
N SER A 985 27.44 42.07 18.40
CA SER A 985 28.32 41.10 19.05
C SER A 985 28.87 40.01 18.16
N THR A 986 28.19 39.70 17.04
CA THR A 986 28.70 38.80 16.00
C THR A 986 30.05 39.26 15.44
N ILE A 987 30.30 40.58 15.43
CA ILE A 987 31.52 41.18 14.89
C ILE A 987 32.43 41.66 16.03
N THR A 988 31.86 42.20 17.11
CA THR A 988 32.62 42.86 18.18
C THR A 988 33.00 41.97 19.35
N VAL A 989 32.33 40.83 19.52
CA VAL A 989 32.57 39.88 20.63
C VAL A 989 33.04 38.53 20.10
N HIS A 990 32.19 37.82 19.36
CA HIS A 990 32.51 36.48 18.87
C HIS A 990 31.69 36.13 17.62
N PRO A 991 32.28 35.47 16.60
CA PRO A 991 31.56 35.10 15.38
C PRO A 991 30.36 34.18 15.59
N GLU A 992 30.31 33.42 16.68
CA GLU A 992 29.19 32.54 17.06
C GLU A 992 28.12 33.26 17.90
N CYS A 993 28.28 34.55 18.17
CA CYS A 993 27.21 35.38 18.73
C CYS A 993 26.08 35.56 17.70
N ARG A 994 24.85 35.38 18.15
CA ARG A 994 23.63 35.63 17.37
C ARG A 994 22.60 36.36 18.24
N PRO A 995 22.85 37.62 18.61
CA PRO A 995 21.98 38.39 19.50
C PRO A 995 20.55 38.46 18.96
N ILE A 996 19.56 38.37 19.84
CA ILE A 996 18.13 38.45 19.47
C ILE A 996 17.66 39.90 19.69
N PRO A 997 17.30 40.66 18.64
CA PRO A 997 16.84 42.03 18.80
C PRO A 997 15.53 42.11 19.57
N VAL A 998 15.45 43.06 20.51
CA VAL A 998 14.22 43.37 21.23
C VAL A 998 13.31 44.19 20.29
N PRO A 999 12.09 43.72 19.98
CA PRO A 999 11.20 44.43 19.08
C PRO A 999 10.65 45.73 19.72
N ALA A 1000 10.16 46.64 18.88
CA ALA A 1000 9.44 47.82 19.34
C ALA A 1000 8.15 47.40 20.08
N GLY A 1001 7.90 47.98 21.26
CA GLY A 1001 6.70 47.69 22.06
C GLY A 1001 6.77 46.40 22.89
N ASP A 1002 7.96 45.83 23.09
CA ASP A 1002 8.17 44.75 24.06
C ASP A 1002 7.76 45.20 25.47
N GLN A 1003 6.95 44.39 26.16
CA GLN A 1003 6.37 44.75 27.46
C GLN A 1003 7.38 44.66 28.62
N HIS A 1004 8.53 44.01 28.41
CA HIS A 1004 9.49 43.71 29.47
C HIS A 1004 10.87 44.35 29.23
N PHE A 1005 11.36 44.36 27.99
CA PHE A 1005 12.66 44.93 27.64
C PHE A 1005 12.51 46.23 26.85
N SER A 1006 13.29 47.26 27.16
CA SER A 1006 13.34 48.46 26.32
C SER A 1006 13.98 48.15 24.97
N THR A 1007 13.46 48.70 23.87
CA THR A 1007 14.02 48.51 22.52
C THR A 1007 15.42 49.11 22.37
N HIS A 1008 15.72 50.18 23.13
CA HIS A 1008 17.02 50.82 23.17
C HIS A 1008 17.59 50.82 24.59
N LEU A 1009 18.92 50.81 24.68
CA LEU A 1009 19.67 51.01 25.92
C LEU A 1009 19.72 52.51 26.29
N PRO A 1010 20.11 52.86 27.54
CA PRO A 1010 20.15 54.26 27.99
C PRO A 1010 21.09 55.18 27.18
N ASP A 1011 22.06 54.60 26.46
CA ASP A 1011 23.01 55.29 25.57
C ASP A 1011 22.48 55.46 24.12
N GLY A 1012 21.26 54.97 23.86
CA GLY A 1012 20.60 55.05 22.55
C GLY A 1012 20.93 53.92 21.58
N SER A 1013 21.77 52.95 21.94
CA SER A 1013 22.01 51.79 21.08
C SER A 1013 20.84 50.79 21.15
N ASP A 1014 20.71 49.95 20.13
CA ASP A 1014 19.71 48.87 20.13
C ASP A 1014 19.97 47.87 21.27
N ASN A 1015 18.88 47.41 21.88
CA ASN A 1015 18.93 46.41 22.94
C ASN A 1015 18.70 45.00 22.35
N CYS A 1016 19.60 44.08 22.71
CA CYS A 1016 19.51 42.68 22.29
C CYS A 1016 19.59 41.73 23.48
N ILE A 1017 18.93 40.58 23.33
CA ILE A 1017 19.04 39.44 24.24
C ILE A 1017 20.24 38.62 23.79
N SER A 1018 21.16 38.36 24.73
CA SER A 1018 22.35 37.56 24.47
C SER A 1018 21.98 36.13 24.06
N PHE A 1019 22.52 35.67 22.93
CA PHE A 1019 22.40 34.29 22.49
C PHE A 1019 23.71 33.87 21.79
N VAL A 1020 24.26 32.75 22.27
CA VAL A 1020 25.49 32.13 21.77
C VAL A 1020 25.10 30.80 21.15
N ARG A 1021 25.63 30.49 19.96
CA ARG A 1021 25.37 29.19 19.33
C ARG A 1021 26.02 28.05 20.12
N SER A 1022 25.36 26.89 20.11
CA SER A 1022 25.92 25.65 20.67
C SER A 1022 27.15 25.19 19.87
N LEU A 1023 28.02 24.42 20.51
CA LEU A 1023 29.18 23.82 19.85
C LEU A 1023 28.74 22.91 18.68
N PRO A 1024 29.52 22.88 17.58
CA PRO A 1024 29.33 21.90 16.52
C PRO A 1024 29.88 20.52 16.96
N GLY A 1025 29.18 19.45 16.60
CA GLY A 1025 29.52 18.08 16.97
C GLY A 1025 29.72 17.10 15.80
N GLN A 1026 29.49 17.53 14.55
CA GLN A 1026 29.59 16.61 13.40
C GLN A 1026 30.95 15.90 13.31
N GLN A 1027 30.90 14.62 12.92
CA GLN A 1027 32.07 13.73 12.82
C GLN A 1027 32.45 13.42 11.36
N SER A 1028 31.67 13.92 10.40
CA SER A 1028 31.88 13.77 8.96
C SER A 1028 31.53 15.07 8.22
N LEU A 1029 31.87 15.16 6.94
CA LEU A 1029 31.47 16.29 6.10
C LEU A 1029 29.94 16.36 5.97
N GLY A 1030 29.39 17.55 5.71
CA GLY A 1030 27.95 17.77 5.56
C GLY A 1030 27.43 18.86 6.47
N ALA A 1031 26.12 18.83 6.72
CA ALA A 1031 25.43 19.84 7.50
C ALA A 1031 25.79 19.79 8.99
N ARG A 1032 25.80 20.96 9.64
CA ARG A 1032 26.15 21.15 11.05
C ARG A 1032 25.27 20.31 11.97
N GLN A 1033 25.91 19.57 12.86
CA GLN A 1033 25.26 18.81 13.93
C GLN A 1033 25.65 19.38 15.29
N GLN A 1034 24.78 19.21 16.28
CA GLN A 1034 24.98 19.64 17.67
C GLN A 1034 25.26 18.42 18.54
#